data_AF-A0A142XFS0-F1
#
_entry.id   AF-A0A142XFS0-F1
#
_cell.length_a   1.000
_cell.length_b   1.000
_cell.length_c   1.000
_cell.angle_alpha   90.00
_cell.angle_beta   90.00
_cell.angle_gamma   90.00
#
_symmetry.space_group_name_H-M   'P 1'
#
loop_
_entity.id
_entity.type
_entity.pdbx_description
1 polymer ?
#
loop_
_entity_poly.entity_id
_entity_poly.type
_entity_poly.pdbx_seq_one_letter_code
_entity_poly.pdbx_strand_id
1 'polypeptide(L)'
;MLLALTFVLGTASVNDPLASCAWVRAENDGAGSGFVVDVQKRLLVTCRHVVADRKKVDVFLPWYRDGELVTDRREYLRNRPKLRESGLFVSGMVLKTSDEFDLALVELESLPKGAKAVVFSARVPQTGDWLRVIGHRIDIDTIWNTTVGPLRTSGKLSDGYFWRGKKLALGASALVAQFSTDEGDSGGPVFNARGEVVGMDCALRRACPLAAIVISASDIRTFLNAPPKQVRDAEPVVIAEALTRATVWIRPTATDVHMAGALIEKDLVLTCARGLTVMDRVGVALPLRDGDRWVSERGAYRDPLALHLRAAYRSGVVLARDATRDLALIRLDSGSDHMKPLSLAARVPKPGDALHAMSHPGGLEFAWVYANGSVRQRGRVTLDVGEKAPAVNVLVGQLPAQAGSPGGPLVNVRGELVGALASREGAQQVGYAATTDEIRAFLDVALRDRPARTLTGLLACIESIPAHQARLLARGFGLRAEHHRSAGRFAEAKRDCDHAVMLDASCVEARLCRARMFEPEAALAELDTAVEKGPFHRDVLVRRAVLAIGTKDFRKARGDLERVLDVYPADTDAREGLARAFLGLGDDTKAATAFSDSVRTDSGRIKSVAKLVANHADVLEQKFPNSPGTASEWLTKALNTIEKGARDLKTRRMIADLLKSATSAQNDRERLKLLRAGIAELEAIGGVEPIPK
;
A
#
# COMPACT_ATOMS: atom_id res chain seq x y z
N MET A 1 16.27 -21.41 -11.07
CA MET A 1 17.70 -21.33 -11.43
C MET A 1 17.94 -21.63 -12.92
N LEU A 2 17.43 -22.74 -13.49
CA LEU A 2 17.59 -23.04 -14.93
C LEU A 2 17.08 -21.94 -15.88
N LEU A 3 15.93 -21.29 -15.59
CA LEU A 3 15.39 -20.21 -16.42
C LEU A 3 16.17 -18.88 -16.33
N ALA A 4 16.77 -18.58 -15.18
CA ALA A 4 17.68 -17.43 -15.02
C ALA A 4 19.02 -17.73 -15.73
N LEU A 5 19.47 -18.99 -15.69
CA LEU A 5 20.60 -19.47 -16.48
C LEU A 5 20.35 -19.31 -17.99
N THR A 6 19.11 -19.49 -18.49
CA THR A 6 18.81 -19.31 -19.93
C THR A 6 18.98 -17.85 -20.38
N PHE A 7 18.70 -16.88 -19.52
CA PHE A 7 18.95 -15.46 -19.79
C PHE A 7 20.43 -15.08 -19.64
N VAL A 8 21.14 -15.66 -18.67
CA VAL A 8 22.53 -15.30 -18.32
C VAL A 8 23.57 -16.05 -19.17
N LEU A 9 23.31 -17.30 -19.57
CA LEU A 9 24.25 -18.13 -20.34
C LEU A 9 24.17 -17.92 -21.86
N GLY A 10 23.31 -17.02 -22.34
CA GLY A 10 23.20 -16.75 -23.78
C GLY A 10 22.93 -18.01 -24.60
N THR A 11 22.38 -19.08 -24.00
CA THR A 11 21.95 -20.26 -24.77
C THR A 11 20.88 -19.75 -25.71
N ALA A 12 21.19 -19.74 -27.01
CA ALA A 12 20.35 -19.18 -28.06
C ALA A 12 18.88 -19.46 -27.76
N SER A 13 18.15 -18.42 -27.35
CA SER A 13 16.70 -18.43 -27.39
C SER A 13 16.34 -18.87 -28.80
N VAL A 14 15.41 -19.84 -28.91
CA VAL A 14 14.92 -20.35 -30.21
C VAL A 14 14.44 -19.20 -31.13
N ASN A 15 14.15 -18.02 -30.57
CA ASN A 15 14.00 -16.77 -31.31
C ASN A 15 14.90 -15.68 -30.72
N ASP A 16 15.84 -15.17 -31.50
CA ASP A 16 16.50 -13.88 -31.21
C ASP A 16 15.48 -12.75 -31.43
N PRO A 17 15.02 -12.04 -30.38
CA PRO A 17 14.04 -10.98 -30.53
C PRO A 17 14.62 -9.68 -31.11
N LEU A 18 15.96 -9.58 -31.26
CA LEU A 18 16.61 -8.36 -31.71
C LEU A 18 16.14 -7.96 -33.12
N ALA A 19 15.88 -8.93 -34.00
CA ALA A 19 15.39 -8.71 -35.37
C ALA A 19 14.00 -8.04 -35.45
N SER A 20 13.31 -7.94 -34.33
CA SER A 20 12.03 -7.23 -34.19
C SER A 20 12.18 -5.84 -33.56
N CYS A 21 13.36 -5.50 -33.05
CA CYS A 21 13.63 -4.25 -32.34
C CYS A 21 14.09 -3.16 -33.30
N ALA A 22 13.92 -1.91 -32.89
CA ALA A 22 14.31 -0.75 -33.67
C ALA A 22 14.75 0.40 -32.77
N TRP A 23 15.66 1.22 -33.27
CA TRP A 23 16.03 2.50 -32.68
C TRP A 23 15.26 3.62 -33.40
N VAL A 24 14.40 4.31 -32.66
CA VAL A 24 13.47 5.33 -33.19
C VAL A 24 13.98 6.72 -32.84
N ARG A 25 13.96 7.62 -33.82
CA ARG A 25 14.41 9.01 -33.66
C ARG A 25 13.40 9.99 -34.24
N ALA A 26 12.90 10.87 -33.39
CA ALA A 26 12.21 12.10 -33.76
C ALA A 26 13.22 13.25 -33.92
N GLU A 27 13.01 14.15 -34.88
CA GLU A 27 13.88 15.31 -35.10
C GLU A 27 14.02 16.21 -33.85
N ASN A 28 15.23 16.72 -33.61
CA ASN A 28 15.65 17.53 -32.45
C ASN A 28 15.63 16.77 -31.10
N ASP A 29 16.41 15.68 -31.04
CA ASP A 29 16.80 14.91 -29.83
C ASP A 29 15.73 14.02 -29.16
N GLY A 30 14.56 13.84 -29.75
CA GLY A 30 13.66 12.77 -29.33
C GLY A 30 14.20 11.41 -29.80
N ALA A 31 14.77 10.60 -28.90
CA ALA A 31 15.24 9.26 -29.22
C ALA A 31 14.60 8.24 -28.28
N GLY A 32 14.30 7.07 -28.83
CA GLY A 32 13.70 5.98 -28.10
C GLY A 32 13.88 4.67 -28.82
N SER A 33 13.18 3.67 -28.34
CA SER A 33 13.16 2.32 -28.87
C SER A 33 11.80 2.04 -29.49
N GLY A 34 11.72 0.98 -30.29
CA GLY A 34 10.48 0.54 -30.89
C GLY A 34 10.59 -0.91 -31.35
N PHE A 35 9.47 -1.46 -31.79
CA PHE A 35 9.46 -2.83 -32.29
C PHE A 35 8.39 -3.06 -33.36
N VAL A 36 8.71 -3.95 -34.29
CA VAL A 36 7.85 -4.31 -35.42
C VAL A 36 6.72 -5.21 -34.93
N VAL A 37 5.47 -4.83 -35.24
CA VAL A 37 4.26 -5.58 -34.88
C VAL A 37 3.58 -6.25 -36.08
N ASP A 38 3.84 -5.77 -37.29
CA ASP A 38 3.33 -6.36 -38.53
C ASP A 38 4.33 -6.11 -39.67
N VAL A 39 4.91 -7.18 -40.21
CA VAL A 39 5.89 -7.07 -41.31
C VAL A 39 5.21 -6.73 -42.63
N GLN A 40 4.01 -7.26 -42.90
CA GLN A 40 3.31 -7.04 -44.17
C GLN A 40 2.83 -5.60 -44.31
N LYS A 41 2.30 -5.05 -43.21
CA LYS A 41 1.86 -3.65 -43.13
C LYS A 41 2.99 -2.69 -42.75
N ARG A 42 4.21 -3.20 -42.46
CA ARG A 42 5.38 -2.43 -42.04
C ARG A 42 5.12 -1.57 -40.80
N LEU A 43 4.38 -2.11 -39.85
CA LEU A 43 3.96 -1.39 -38.65
C LEU A 43 4.93 -1.60 -37.50
N LEU A 44 5.25 -0.50 -36.82
CA LEU A 44 6.10 -0.42 -35.64
C LEU A 44 5.35 0.30 -34.51
N VAL A 45 5.56 -0.16 -33.27
CA VAL A 45 5.07 0.50 -32.06
C VAL A 45 6.24 1.11 -31.29
N THR A 46 6.01 2.29 -30.72
CA THR A 46 6.91 3.01 -29.79
C THR A 46 6.07 3.85 -28.81
N CYS A 47 6.71 4.58 -27.89
CA CYS A 47 6.02 5.48 -26.98
C CYS A 47 5.47 6.73 -27.68
N ARG A 48 4.32 7.23 -27.21
CA ARG A 48 3.79 8.54 -27.61
C ARG A 48 4.78 9.65 -27.25
N HIS A 49 5.36 9.61 -26.07
CA HIS A 49 6.30 10.66 -25.66
C HIS A 49 7.62 10.66 -26.47
N VAL A 50 7.98 9.55 -27.12
CA VAL A 50 9.15 9.47 -28.02
C VAL A 50 8.89 10.20 -29.33
N VAL A 51 7.72 9.98 -29.95
CA VAL A 51 7.37 10.66 -31.21
C VAL A 51 6.89 12.10 -31.01
N ALA A 52 6.43 12.44 -29.80
CA ALA A 52 5.85 13.74 -29.47
C ALA A 52 4.75 14.14 -30.49
N ASP A 53 4.84 15.34 -31.07
CA ASP A 53 3.90 15.84 -32.08
C ASP A 53 4.45 15.70 -33.51
N ARG A 54 5.53 14.93 -33.70
CA ARG A 54 6.14 14.72 -35.01
C ARG A 54 5.28 13.79 -35.86
N LYS A 55 5.19 14.10 -37.15
CA LYS A 55 4.48 13.28 -38.16
C LYS A 55 5.36 12.21 -38.79
N LYS A 56 6.69 12.37 -38.70
CA LYS A 56 7.69 11.45 -39.24
C LYS A 56 8.78 11.17 -38.21
N VAL A 57 9.34 9.98 -38.30
CA VAL A 57 10.48 9.53 -37.50
C VAL A 57 11.49 8.79 -38.37
N ASP A 58 12.73 8.86 -37.95
CA ASP A 58 13.85 8.08 -38.47
C ASP A 58 13.96 6.76 -37.69
N VAL A 59 14.11 5.64 -38.37
CA VAL A 59 14.17 4.31 -37.75
C VAL A 59 15.40 3.56 -38.23
N PHE A 60 16.21 3.09 -37.27
CA PHE A 60 17.33 2.20 -37.51
C PHE A 60 17.01 0.78 -37.03
N LEU A 61 17.43 -0.20 -37.82
CA LEU A 61 17.26 -1.63 -37.53
C LEU A 61 18.63 -2.27 -37.21
N PRO A 62 18.67 -3.46 -36.59
CA PRO A 62 19.92 -4.12 -36.22
C PRO A 62 20.85 -4.30 -37.43
N TRP A 63 22.10 -3.87 -37.28
CA TRP A 63 23.11 -3.94 -38.33
C TRP A 63 24.22 -4.87 -37.88
N TYR A 64 24.47 -5.88 -38.70
CA TYR A 64 25.56 -6.83 -38.48
C TYR A 64 26.71 -6.55 -39.46
N ARG A 65 27.94 -6.60 -38.95
CA ARG A 65 29.18 -6.54 -39.73
C ARG A 65 30.01 -7.76 -39.35
N ASP A 66 30.33 -8.61 -40.33
CA ASP A 66 31.12 -9.83 -40.13
C ASP A 66 30.53 -10.80 -39.07
N GLY A 67 29.20 -10.84 -38.97
CA GLY A 67 28.48 -11.68 -38.01
C GLY A 67 28.30 -11.05 -36.62
N GLU A 68 28.91 -9.90 -36.36
CA GLU A 68 28.80 -9.18 -35.08
C GLU A 68 27.82 -8.02 -35.18
N LEU A 69 27.04 -7.82 -34.12
CA LEU A 69 26.11 -6.69 -34.01
C LEU A 69 26.92 -5.39 -33.84
N VAL A 70 26.71 -4.44 -34.74
CA VAL A 70 27.23 -3.08 -34.57
C VAL A 70 26.44 -2.41 -33.44
N THR A 71 27.14 -1.97 -32.40
CA THR A 71 26.53 -1.33 -31.22
C THR A 71 26.92 0.14 -31.07
N ASP A 72 27.95 0.63 -31.77
CA ASP A 72 28.34 2.05 -31.72
C ASP A 72 27.32 2.92 -32.45
N ARG A 73 26.67 3.82 -31.70
CA ARG A 73 25.71 4.79 -32.22
C ARG A 73 26.28 5.63 -33.35
N ARG A 74 27.55 6.04 -33.25
CA ARG A 74 28.20 6.93 -34.22
C ARG A 74 28.37 6.24 -35.57
N GLU A 75 28.59 4.93 -35.57
CA GLU A 75 28.68 4.14 -36.81
C GLU A 75 27.36 4.18 -37.59
N TYR A 76 26.22 4.08 -36.91
CA TYR A 76 24.91 4.19 -37.55
C TYR A 76 24.68 5.59 -38.16
N LEU A 77 25.08 6.63 -37.44
CA LEU A 77 24.90 8.01 -37.88
C LEU A 77 25.79 8.37 -39.07
N ARG A 78 27.05 7.93 -39.06
CA ARG A 78 28.01 8.16 -40.15
C ARG A 78 27.66 7.38 -41.41
N ASN A 79 27.07 6.20 -41.27
CA ASN A 79 26.75 5.32 -42.40
C ASN A 79 25.29 5.40 -42.88
N ARG A 80 24.57 6.49 -42.58
CA ARG A 80 23.16 6.68 -43.00
C ARG A 80 22.88 6.36 -44.48
N PRO A 81 23.67 6.84 -45.47
CA PRO A 81 23.42 6.51 -46.88
C PRO A 81 23.49 5.00 -47.14
N LYS A 82 24.55 4.34 -46.68
CA LYS A 82 24.75 2.89 -46.79
C LYS A 82 23.63 2.10 -46.10
N LEU A 83 23.22 2.52 -44.91
CA LEU A 83 22.14 1.86 -44.18
C LEU A 83 20.80 2.04 -44.89
N ARG A 84 20.56 3.18 -45.54
CA ARG A 84 19.34 3.42 -46.33
C ARG A 84 19.28 2.51 -47.56
N GLU A 85 20.39 2.33 -48.27
CA GLU A 85 20.48 1.39 -49.40
C GLU A 85 20.18 -0.06 -48.99
N SER A 86 20.67 -0.46 -47.81
CA SER A 86 20.40 -1.80 -47.25
C SER A 86 19.03 -1.97 -46.59
N GLY A 87 18.21 -0.91 -46.52
CA GLY A 87 16.91 -0.93 -45.83
C GLY A 87 16.99 -0.98 -44.30
N LEU A 88 18.17 -0.73 -43.72
CA LEU A 88 18.42 -0.69 -42.27
C LEU A 88 18.24 0.71 -41.65
N PHE A 89 18.14 1.75 -42.49
CA PHE A 89 17.75 3.10 -42.09
C PHE A 89 16.57 3.56 -42.94
N VAL A 90 15.39 3.69 -42.34
CA VAL A 90 14.12 3.97 -43.02
C VAL A 90 13.38 5.12 -42.35
N SER A 91 12.61 5.87 -43.13
CA SER A 91 11.67 6.85 -42.59
C SER A 91 10.33 6.18 -42.28
N GLY A 92 9.67 6.64 -41.22
CA GLY A 92 8.38 6.15 -40.79
C GLY A 92 7.37 7.29 -40.59
N MET A 93 6.12 7.04 -40.98
CA MET A 93 5.01 7.98 -40.80
C MET A 93 4.23 7.61 -39.54
N VAL A 94 4.01 8.58 -38.65
CA VAL A 94 3.19 8.38 -37.45
C VAL A 94 1.72 8.36 -37.86
N LEU A 95 1.09 7.18 -37.76
CA LEU A 95 -0.30 6.96 -38.15
C LEU A 95 -1.29 7.37 -37.07
N LYS A 96 -0.98 7.02 -35.81
CA LYS A 96 -1.86 7.21 -34.66
C LYS A 96 -1.05 7.33 -33.39
N THR A 97 -1.58 8.10 -32.44
CA THR A 97 -1.05 8.20 -31.08
C THR A 97 -2.15 8.00 -30.03
N SER A 98 -1.75 7.62 -28.82
CA SER A 98 -2.62 7.57 -27.63
C SER A 98 -1.87 8.12 -26.43
N ASP A 99 -2.43 9.15 -25.80
CA ASP A 99 -1.94 9.64 -24.51
C ASP A 99 -2.36 8.71 -23.36
N GLU A 100 -3.52 8.06 -23.48
CA GLU A 100 -4.08 7.13 -22.51
C GLU A 100 -3.19 5.91 -22.28
N PHE A 101 -2.48 5.46 -23.31
CA PHE A 101 -1.58 4.29 -23.23
C PHE A 101 -0.10 4.64 -23.42
N ASP A 102 0.22 5.92 -23.68
CA ASP A 102 1.54 6.36 -24.10
C ASP A 102 2.08 5.58 -25.33
N LEU A 103 1.24 5.39 -26.34
CA LEU A 103 1.55 4.59 -27.53
C LEU A 103 1.53 5.41 -28.82
N ALA A 104 2.42 5.06 -29.74
CA ALA A 104 2.44 5.55 -31.11
C ALA A 104 2.58 4.39 -32.11
N LEU A 105 1.79 4.44 -33.18
CA LEU A 105 1.87 3.54 -34.32
C LEU A 105 2.56 4.24 -35.48
N VAL A 106 3.60 3.61 -36.02
CA VAL A 106 4.41 4.13 -37.12
C VAL A 106 4.36 3.14 -38.27
N GLU A 107 4.08 3.61 -39.48
CA GLU A 107 4.25 2.85 -40.73
C GLU A 107 5.61 3.17 -41.34
N LEU A 108 6.42 2.15 -41.58
CA LEU A 108 7.75 2.29 -42.17
C LEU A 108 7.67 2.24 -43.70
N GLU A 109 8.52 3.02 -44.36
CA GLU A 109 8.64 3.01 -45.83
C GLU A 109 9.04 1.63 -46.37
N SER A 110 9.90 0.91 -45.66
CA SER A 110 10.29 -0.46 -45.99
C SER A 110 10.78 -1.22 -44.76
N LEU A 111 10.91 -2.54 -44.89
CA LEU A 111 11.53 -3.42 -43.91
C LEU A 111 12.55 -4.33 -44.63
N PRO A 112 13.71 -4.63 -44.03
CA PRO A 112 14.69 -5.57 -44.59
C PRO A 112 14.13 -6.99 -44.54
N LYS A 113 14.61 -7.87 -45.43
CA LYS A 113 14.13 -9.27 -45.57
C LYS A 113 14.21 -10.09 -44.26
N GLY A 114 15.11 -9.73 -43.36
CA GLY A 114 15.30 -10.41 -42.06
C GLY A 114 14.42 -9.86 -40.92
N ALA A 115 13.64 -8.80 -41.14
CA ALA A 115 12.80 -8.22 -40.11
C ALA A 115 11.70 -9.20 -39.68
N LYS A 116 11.48 -9.31 -38.37
CA LYS A 116 10.44 -10.17 -37.78
C LYS A 116 9.46 -9.32 -36.99
N ALA A 117 8.17 -9.63 -37.07
CA ALA A 117 7.21 -9.09 -36.12
C ALA A 117 7.36 -9.79 -34.76
N VAL A 118 7.13 -9.05 -33.68
CA VAL A 118 7.10 -9.63 -32.34
C VAL A 118 5.94 -10.62 -32.18
N VAL A 119 6.13 -11.59 -31.28
CA VAL A 119 5.05 -12.48 -30.84
C VAL A 119 4.55 -12.00 -29.49
N PHE A 120 3.28 -11.58 -29.40
CA PHE A 120 2.67 -11.21 -28.13
C PHE A 120 2.40 -12.44 -27.25
N SER A 121 2.78 -12.35 -25.98
CA SER A 121 2.51 -13.39 -24.97
C SER A 121 1.01 -13.64 -24.84
N ALA A 122 0.64 -14.92 -24.76
CA ALA A 122 -0.71 -15.35 -24.38
C ALA A 122 -0.86 -15.59 -22.87
N ARG A 123 0.12 -15.15 -22.07
CA ARG A 123 0.14 -15.27 -20.60
C ARG A 123 0.43 -13.90 -19.98
N VAL A 124 -0.34 -13.51 -18.96
CA VAL A 124 -0.01 -12.33 -18.13
C VAL A 124 1.20 -12.70 -17.28
N PRO A 125 2.29 -11.90 -17.29
CA PRO A 125 3.42 -12.17 -16.42
C PRO A 125 3.01 -11.97 -14.95
N GLN A 126 3.55 -12.80 -14.08
CA GLN A 126 3.31 -12.74 -12.64
C GLN A 126 4.49 -12.18 -11.88
N THR A 127 4.23 -11.61 -10.70
CA THR A 127 5.27 -11.12 -9.81
C THR A 127 6.34 -12.19 -9.59
N GLY A 128 7.61 -11.82 -9.79
CA GLY A 128 8.76 -12.72 -9.76
C GLY A 128 9.18 -13.29 -11.10
N ASP A 129 8.36 -13.20 -12.16
CA ASP A 129 8.74 -13.63 -13.51
C ASP A 129 9.92 -12.80 -14.02
N TRP A 130 10.93 -13.46 -14.62
CA TRP A 130 12.06 -12.77 -15.22
C TRP A 130 11.69 -12.21 -16.59
N LEU A 131 11.97 -10.91 -16.74
CA LEU A 131 11.71 -10.15 -17.95
C LEU A 131 13.02 -9.61 -18.53
N ARG A 132 12.98 -9.30 -19.83
CA ARG A 132 14.09 -8.70 -20.57
C ARG A 132 13.58 -7.56 -21.43
N VAL A 133 14.23 -6.40 -21.36
CA VAL A 133 14.01 -5.29 -22.28
C VAL A 133 15.22 -5.11 -23.19
N ILE A 134 14.96 -4.74 -24.44
CA ILE A 134 15.98 -4.26 -25.38
C ILE A 134 15.68 -2.79 -25.66
N GLY A 135 16.63 -1.93 -25.32
CA GLY A 135 16.47 -0.47 -25.36
C GLY A 135 17.72 0.27 -25.87
N HIS A 136 17.61 1.61 -25.91
CA HIS A 136 18.58 2.53 -26.51
C HIS A 136 18.87 3.72 -25.61
N ARG A 137 19.41 3.47 -24.42
CA ARG A 137 19.87 4.50 -23.47
C ARG A 137 20.57 5.69 -24.11
N ILE A 138 20.07 6.89 -23.91
CA ILE A 138 20.59 8.10 -24.56
C ILE A 138 21.95 8.53 -24.00
N ASP A 139 22.24 8.21 -22.73
CA ASP A 139 23.40 8.68 -21.97
C ASP A 139 24.73 7.97 -22.31
N ILE A 140 24.68 6.88 -23.09
CA ILE A 140 25.85 6.12 -23.53
C ILE A 140 25.90 6.05 -25.06
N ASP A 141 27.10 5.92 -25.64
CA ASP A 141 27.29 5.87 -27.11
C ASP A 141 27.00 4.49 -27.74
N THR A 142 26.51 3.53 -26.96
CA THR A 142 26.10 2.20 -27.46
C THR A 142 24.58 2.11 -27.64
N ILE A 143 24.14 1.26 -28.56
CA ILE A 143 22.74 0.89 -28.78
C ILE A 143 22.53 -0.64 -28.67
N TRP A 144 21.27 -1.08 -28.67
CA TRP A 144 20.83 -2.48 -28.46
C TRP A 144 21.11 -3.00 -27.05
N ASN A 145 20.95 -2.14 -26.03
CA ASN A 145 21.19 -2.48 -24.64
C ASN A 145 20.15 -3.49 -24.15
N THR A 146 20.63 -4.59 -23.59
CA THR A 146 19.77 -5.62 -22.99
C THR A 146 19.81 -5.51 -21.47
N THR A 147 18.64 -5.36 -20.86
CA THR A 147 18.48 -5.33 -19.40
C THR A 147 17.53 -6.45 -18.97
N VAL A 148 17.91 -7.18 -17.90
CA VAL A 148 17.11 -8.27 -17.34
C VAL A 148 16.79 -8.00 -15.88
N GLY A 149 15.61 -8.44 -15.44
CA GLY A 149 15.15 -8.24 -14.08
C GLY A 149 13.78 -8.86 -13.84
N PRO A 150 13.41 -9.13 -12.57
CA PRO A 150 12.09 -9.66 -12.27
C PRO A 150 10.99 -8.60 -12.40
N LEU A 151 9.78 -9.08 -12.72
CA LEU A 151 8.54 -8.37 -12.49
C LEU A 151 8.34 -8.20 -10.98
N ARG A 152 8.11 -6.97 -10.54
CA ARG A 152 7.97 -6.58 -9.12
C ARG A 152 6.51 -6.53 -8.68
N THR A 153 5.64 -6.06 -9.54
CA THR A 153 4.18 -6.05 -9.34
C THR A 153 3.49 -5.64 -10.65
N SER A 154 2.16 -5.75 -10.71
CA SER A 154 1.36 -5.34 -11.86
C SER A 154 0.01 -4.78 -11.40
N GLY A 155 -0.50 -3.78 -12.11
CA GLY A 155 -1.85 -3.28 -11.90
C GLY A 155 -2.22 -2.13 -12.82
N LYS A 156 -3.25 -1.35 -12.45
CA LYS A 156 -3.64 -0.16 -13.22
C LYS A 156 -3.06 1.11 -12.60
N LEU A 157 -2.56 1.99 -13.46
CA LEU A 157 -2.13 3.32 -13.06
C LEU A 157 -3.36 4.19 -12.80
N SER A 158 -3.49 4.73 -11.60
CA SER A 158 -4.60 5.62 -11.23
C SER A 158 -4.29 7.09 -11.50
N ASP A 159 -3.01 7.46 -11.44
CA ASP A 159 -2.50 8.80 -11.71
C ASP A 159 -1.63 8.85 -12.98
N GLY A 160 -1.22 7.72 -13.55
CA GLY A 160 -0.35 7.75 -14.73
C GLY A 160 0.95 8.49 -14.45
N TYR A 161 1.49 9.21 -15.43
CA TYR A 161 2.71 9.99 -15.24
C TYR A 161 2.75 11.26 -16.09
N PHE A 162 3.55 12.23 -15.63
CA PHE A 162 3.72 13.49 -16.33
C PHE A 162 4.93 13.46 -17.27
N TRP A 163 4.69 13.89 -18.51
CA TRP A 163 5.72 14.16 -19.50
C TRP A 163 5.47 15.56 -20.10
N ARG A 164 6.43 16.48 -19.93
CA ARG A 164 6.37 17.87 -20.44
C ARG A 164 5.03 18.59 -20.17
N GLY A 165 4.51 18.46 -18.95
CA GLY A 165 3.25 19.09 -18.53
C GLY A 165 1.98 18.35 -18.97
N LYS A 166 2.11 17.26 -19.75
CA LYS A 166 1.00 16.41 -20.16
C LYS A 166 0.94 15.15 -19.30
N LYS A 167 -0.27 14.75 -18.91
CA LYS A 167 -0.54 13.51 -18.17
C LYS A 167 -0.75 12.38 -19.18
N LEU A 168 0.04 11.31 -19.07
CA LEU A 168 0.00 10.13 -19.92
C LEU A 168 -0.32 8.88 -19.08
N ALA A 169 -0.71 7.79 -19.73
CA ALA A 169 -0.93 6.47 -19.13
C ALA A 169 -1.98 6.43 -17.99
N LEU A 170 -2.92 7.39 -17.97
CA LEU A 170 -3.99 7.43 -16.98
C LEU A 170 -4.95 6.26 -17.20
N GLY A 171 -5.03 5.33 -16.24
CA GLY A 171 -5.86 4.13 -16.34
C GLY A 171 -5.21 2.95 -17.05
N ALA A 172 -3.98 3.11 -17.59
CA ALA A 172 -3.28 2.07 -18.30
C ALA A 172 -2.90 0.89 -17.40
N SER A 173 -2.95 -0.31 -17.97
CA SER A 173 -2.45 -1.54 -17.38
C SER A 173 -0.91 -1.53 -17.43
N ALA A 174 -0.28 -1.51 -16.27
CA ALA A 174 1.16 -1.41 -16.12
C ALA A 174 1.77 -2.61 -15.39
N LEU A 175 2.97 -2.98 -15.81
CA LEU A 175 3.87 -3.87 -15.12
C LEU A 175 5.01 -3.03 -14.53
N VAL A 176 5.45 -3.35 -13.31
CA VAL A 176 6.58 -2.67 -12.67
C VAL A 176 7.75 -3.64 -12.63
N ALA A 177 8.79 -3.41 -13.43
CA ALA A 177 9.95 -4.29 -13.50
C ALA A 177 11.16 -3.71 -12.77
N GLN A 178 12.05 -4.58 -12.28
CA GLN A 178 13.33 -4.18 -11.70
C GLN A 178 14.38 -4.02 -12.80
N PHE A 179 14.25 -2.97 -13.62
CA PHE A 179 15.20 -2.68 -14.70
C PHE A 179 16.04 -1.43 -14.42
N SER A 180 17.27 -1.43 -14.92
CA SER A 180 18.16 -0.27 -14.95
C SER A 180 18.01 0.49 -16.27
N THR A 181 16.79 0.95 -16.58
CA THR A 181 16.47 1.70 -17.80
C THR A 181 16.49 3.21 -17.58
N ASP A 182 16.70 3.96 -18.65
CA ASP A 182 16.74 5.44 -18.66
C ASP A 182 16.15 5.99 -19.98
N GLU A 183 16.09 7.32 -20.11
CA GLU A 183 15.66 8.00 -21.34
C GLU A 183 16.36 7.38 -22.57
N GLY A 184 15.58 7.08 -23.60
CA GLY A 184 16.04 6.35 -24.79
C GLY A 184 15.68 4.85 -24.80
N ASP A 185 15.55 4.20 -23.63
CA ASP A 185 14.97 2.84 -23.55
C ASP A 185 13.46 2.83 -23.81
N SER A 186 12.78 3.96 -23.54
CA SER A 186 11.36 4.14 -23.80
C SER A 186 10.94 3.68 -25.19
N GLY A 187 9.92 2.83 -25.25
CA GLY A 187 9.42 2.19 -26.46
C GLY A 187 10.04 0.81 -26.72
N GLY A 188 10.96 0.37 -25.87
CA GLY A 188 11.64 -0.91 -26.00
C GLY A 188 10.69 -2.07 -25.71
N PRO A 189 10.67 -3.14 -26.52
CA PRO A 189 9.86 -4.31 -26.23
C PRO A 189 10.37 -5.03 -24.99
N VAL A 190 9.44 -5.42 -24.12
CA VAL A 190 9.71 -6.22 -22.92
C VAL A 190 9.25 -7.66 -23.18
N PHE A 191 10.18 -8.59 -23.07
CA PHE A 191 10.00 -10.00 -23.34
C PHE A 191 9.96 -10.85 -22.07
N ASN A 192 9.18 -11.92 -22.11
CA ASN A 192 9.31 -13.02 -21.16
C ASN A 192 10.48 -13.97 -21.57
N ALA A 193 10.70 -15.02 -20.77
CA ALA A 193 11.74 -16.02 -21.03
C ALA A 193 11.61 -16.78 -22.35
N ARG A 194 10.44 -16.78 -22.99
CA ARG A 194 10.20 -17.42 -24.30
C ARG A 194 10.45 -16.48 -25.48
N GLY A 195 10.87 -15.24 -25.22
CA GLY A 195 11.01 -14.22 -26.26
C GLY A 195 9.67 -13.64 -26.74
N GLU A 196 8.58 -13.84 -26.00
CA GLU A 196 7.28 -13.25 -26.33
C GLU A 196 7.13 -11.90 -25.62
N VAL A 197 6.56 -10.91 -26.31
CA VAL A 197 6.33 -9.56 -25.77
C VAL A 197 5.21 -9.58 -24.73
N VAL A 198 5.51 -9.09 -23.54
CA VAL A 198 4.57 -8.88 -22.44
C VAL A 198 4.20 -7.40 -22.25
N GLY A 199 4.96 -6.49 -22.87
CA GLY A 199 4.70 -5.06 -22.81
C GLY A 199 5.79 -4.23 -23.47
N MET A 200 5.75 -2.92 -23.24
CA MET A 200 6.69 -1.94 -23.77
C MET A 200 7.19 -1.05 -22.63
N ASP A 201 8.50 -0.86 -22.54
CA ASP A 201 9.13 -0.07 -21.48
C ASP A 201 8.87 1.43 -21.67
N CYS A 202 8.60 2.13 -20.56
CA CYS A 202 8.40 3.57 -20.50
C CYS A 202 9.40 4.15 -19.48
N ALA A 203 10.64 4.33 -19.92
CA ALA A 203 11.74 4.82 -19.12
C ALA A 203 11.66 6.34 -18.92
N LEU A 204 10.81 6.77 -17.99
CA LEU A 204 10.68 8.17 -17.61
C LEU A 204 11.45 8.46 -16.33
N ARG A 205 12.39 9.40 -16.44
CA ARG A 205 13.40 9.81 -15.43
C ARG A 205 12.87 10.23 -14.05
N ARG A 206 11.55 10.26 -13.85
CA ARG A 206 10.88 10.77 -12.64
C ARG A 206 10.14 9.70 -11.83
N ALA A 207 9.96 8.49 -12.37
CA ALA A 207 9.42 7.39 -11.60
C ALA A 207 10.57 6.70 -10.84
N CYS A 208 10.32 6.32 -9.59
CA CYS A 208 11.26 5.75 -8.62
C CYS A 208 12.43 4.92 -9.23
N PRO A 209 13.72 5.15 -8.87
CA PRO A 209 14.87 4.46 -9.47
C PRO A 209 14.73 2.92 -9.50
N LEU A 210 15.04 2.26 -10.61
CA LEU A 210 14.88 0.79 -10.78
C LEU A 210 13.44 0.23 -10.64
N ALA A 211 12.43 1.07 -10.77
CA ALA A 211 11.04 0.64 -10.95
C ALA A 211 10.58 1.09 -12.35
N ALA A 212 10.95 0.32 -13.36
CA ALA A 212 10.60 0.60 -14.73
C ALA A 212 9.10 0.33 -14.95
N ILE A 213 8.39 1.31 -15.50
CA ILE A 213 6.98 1.19 -15.86
C ILE A 213 6.93 0.60 -17.26
N VAL A 214 6.19 -0.49 -17.40
CA VAL A 214 6.00 -1.18 -18.67
C VAL A 214 4.52 -1.19 -19.00
N ILE A 215 4.13 -0.58 -20.11
CA ILE A 215 2.75 -0.63 -20.61
C ILE A 215 2.47 -2.05 -21.11
N SER A 216 1.43 -2.67 -20.57
CA SER A 216 1.09 -4.07 -20.82
C SER A 216 0.77 -4.33 -22.29
N ALA A 217 1.14 -5.53 -22.77
CA ALA A 217 0.73 -6.03 -24.08
C ALA A 217 -0.79 -6.01 -24.30
N SER A 218 -1.62 -6.09 -23.24
CA SER A 218 -3.07 -5.93 -23.36
C SER A 218 -3.45 -4.60 -24.00
N ASP A 219 -2.86 -3.52 -23.53
CA ASP A 219 -3.21 -2.16 -23.93
C ASP A 219 -2.63 -1.84 -25.30
N ILE A 220 -1.45 -2.38 -25.60
CA ILE A 220 -0.85 -2.33 -26.94
C ILE A 220 -1.77 -2.99 -27.97
N ARG A 221 -2.31 -4.18 -27.65
CA ARG A 221 -3.21 -4.90 -28.56
C ARG A 221 -4.54 -4.18 -28.73
N THR A 222 -5.10 -3.62 -27.67
CA THR A 222 -6.29 -2.75 -27.72
C THR A 222 -6.03 -1.55 -28.63
N PHE A 223 -4.89 -0.87 -28.47
CA PHE A 223 -4.51 0.28 -29.29
C PHE A 223 -4.38 -0.05 -30.78
N LEU A 224 -3.86 -1.25 -31.09
CA LEU A 224 -3.73 -1.81 -32.44
C LEU A 224 -5.05 -2.36 -33.02
N ASN A 225 -6.16 -2.34 -32.28
CA ASN A 225 -7.42 -3.00 -32.61
C ASN A 225 -7.24 -4.51 -32.91
N ALA A 226 -6.28 -5.17 -32.25
CA ALA A 226 -6.04 -6.60 -32.42
C ALA A 226 -7.05 -7.41 -31.57
N PRO A 227 -7.58 -8.54 -32.08
CA PRO A 227 -8.59 -9.32 -31.38
C PRO A 227 -8.07 -9.80 -30.02
N PRO A 228 -8.88 -9.78 -28.95
CA PRO A 228 -8.46 -10.31 -27.66
C PRO A 228 -8.05 -11.77 -27.82
N LYS A 229 -6.86 -12.12 -27.34
CA LYS A 229 -6.40 -13.52 -27.30
C LYS A 229 -6.71 -13.99 -25.91
N GLN A 230 -7.28 -15.18 -25.76
CA GLN A 230 -7.53 -15.76 -24.45
C GLN A 230 -6.19 -15.85 -23.72
N VAL A 231 -6.02 -15.01 -22.71
CA VAL A 231 -4.81 -14.99 -21.91
C VAL A 231 -4.98 -16.04 -20.83
N ARG A 232 -4.04 -16.98 -20.74
CA ARG A 232 -4.04 -17.96 -19.65
C ARG A 232 -3.29 -17.37 -18.47
N ASP A 233 -3.85 -17.55 -17.28
CA ASP A 233 -3.14 -17.21 -16.06
C ASP A 233 -1.92 -18.11 -15.87
N ALA A 234 -0.90 -17.47 -15.34
CA ALA A 234 0.38 -18.02 -14.97
C ALA A 234 0.28 -18.81 -13.65
N GLU A 235 1.11 -19.83 -13.44
CA GLU A 235 1.29 -20.38 -12.09
C GLU A 235 2.18 -19.45 -11.24
N PRO A 236 1.78 -19.11 -10.00
CA PRO A 236 2.51 -18.18 -9.15
C PRO A 236 3.96 -18.60 -8.94
N VAL A 237 4.89 -17.65 -9.10
CA VAL A 237 6.27 -17.86 -8.66
C VAL A 237 6.26 -18.06 -7.14
N VAL A 238 6.63 -19.27 -6.71
CA VAL A 238 6.47 -19.76 -5.32
C VAL A 238 6.97 -18.76 -4.26
N ILE A 239 8.11 -18.11 -4.50
CA ILE A 239 8.70 -17.15 -3.55
C ILE A 239 7.90 -15.86 -3.47
N ALA A 240 7.47 -15.31 -4.62
CA ALA A 240 6.69 -14.07 -4.65
C ALA A 240 5.33 -14.27 -3.98
N GLU A 241 4.68 -15.42 -4.23
CA GLU A 241 3.43 -15.79 -3.57
C GLU A 241 3.61 -15.97 -2.05
N ALA A 242 4.67 -16.68 -1.62
CA ALA A 242 4.99 -16.84 -0.21
C ALA A 242 5.21 -15.49 0.48
N LEU A 243 5.96 -14.59 -0.15
CA LEU A 243 6.19 -13.25 0.35
C LEU A 243 4.91 -12.41 0.42
N THR A 244 4.06 -12.42 -0.62
CA THR A 244 2.77 -11.72 -0.59
C THR A 244 1.95 -12.19 0.60
N ARG A 245 1.82 -13.52 0.79
CA ARG A 245 1.03 -14.12 1.87
C ARG A 245 1.65 -14.03 3.25
N ALA A 246 2.88 -13.55 3.37
CA ALA A 246 3.55 -13.38 4.65
C ALA A 246 3.83 -11.92 5.00
N THR A 247 3.68 -11.01 4.05
CA THR A 247 3.98 -9.60 4.27
C THR A 247 2.72 -8.87 4.71
N VAL A 248 2.87 -7.97 5.68
CA VAL A 248 1.80 -7.09 6.13
C VAL A 248 2.24 -5.63 6.05
N TRP A 249 1.28 -4.72 5.98
CA TRP A 249 1.53 -3.29 6.02
C TRP A 249 1.03 -2.72 7.35
N ILE A 250 1.97 -2.33 8.20
CA ILE A 250 1.70 -1.81 9.55
C ILE A 250 1.54 -0.29 9.50
N ARG A 251 0.53 0.19 10.22
CA ARG A 251 0.11 1.59 10.36
C ARG A 251 0.06 1.92 11.86
N PRO A 252 1.15 2.45 12.43
CA PRO A 252 1.17 2.92 13.81
C PRO A 252 0.20 4.08 13.99
N THR A 253 -0.49 4.15 15.13
CA THR A 253 -1.44 5.23 15.43
C THR A 253 -0.78 6.55 15.81
N ALA A 254 0.49 6.49 16.22
CA ALA A 254 1.22 7.62 16.80
C ALA A 254 2.10 8.36 15.78
N THR A 255 2.26 7.82 14.57
CA THR A 255 3.20 8.34 13.56
C THR A 255 2.70 8.09 12.15
N ASP A 256 3.09 8.93 11.20
CA ASP A 256 2.87 8.68 9.76
C ASP A 256 3.85 7.64 9.17
N VAL A 257 4.64 6.97 10.01
CA VAL A 257 5.62 5.98 9.56
C VAL A 257 4.91 4.72 9.11
N HIS A 258 4.96 4.46 7.81
CA HIS A 258 4.54 3.20 7.24
C HIS A 258 5.71 2.20 7.21
N MET A 259 5.45 0.97 7.66
CA MET A 259 6.44 -0.10 7.66
C MET A 259 5.83 -1.41 7.18
N ALA A 260 6.69 -2.29 6.68
CA ALA A 260 6.32 -3.67 6.37
C ALA A 260 6.51 -4.55 7.62
N GLY A 261 5.88 -5.70 7.64
CA GLY A 261 6.10 -6.73 8.65
C GLY A 261 6.09 -8.12 8.03
N ALA A 262 6.77 -9.05 8.67
CA ALA A 262 6.83 -10.46 8.31
C ALA A 262 5.97 -11.27 9.28
N LEU A 263 4.96 -11.96 8.77
CA LEU A 263 4.20 -12.94 9.53
C LEU A 263 5.08 -14.16 9.81
N ILE A 264 5.39 -14.42 11.07
CA ILE A 264 6.22 -15.54 11.51
C ILE A 264 5.41 -16.65 12.20
N GLU A 265 4.20 -16.32 12.68
CA GLU A 265 3.16 -17.26 13.08
C GLU A 265 1.78 -16.72 12.70
N LYS A 266 0.70 -17.49 12.89
CA LYS A 266 -0.65 -17.12 12.40
C LYS A 266 -1.12 -15.72 12.81
N ASP A 267 -0.68 -15.25 13.97
CA ASP A 267 -1.02 -13.97 14.58
C ASP A 267 0.22 -13.17 15.01
N LEU A 268 1.45 -13.66 14.77
CA LEU A 268 2.67 -12.95 15.16
C LEU A 268 3.39 -12.35 13.96
N VAL A 269 3.61 -11.04 14.04
CA VAL A 269 4.29 -10.24 13.03
C VAL A 269 5.60 -9.70 13.60
N LEU A 270 6.70 -10.00 12.92
CA LEU A 270 8.01 -9.40 13.15
C LEU A 270 8.17 -8.16 12.26
N THR A 271 8.67 -7.05 12.82
CA THR A 271 8.92 -5.81 12.08
C THR A 271 10.08 -5.03 12.70
N CYS A 272 10.34 -3.81 12.23
CA CYS A 272 11.33 -2.91 12.82
C CYS A 272 10.80 -2.19 14.07
N ALA A 273 11.70 -1.70 14.93
CA ALA A 273 11.35 -1.03 16.18
C ALA A 273 10.88 0.42 16.01
N ARG A 274 11.16 1.05 14.86
CA ARG A 274 10.92 2.47 14.61
C ARG A 274 9.44 2.84 14.74
N GLY A 275 9.12 3.83 15.55
CA GLY A 275 7.76 4.38 15.68
C GLY A 275 6.77 3.50 16.45
N LEU A 276 7.25 2.42 17.10
CA LEU A 276 6.43 1.52 17.90
C LEU A 276 6.73 1.68 19.40
N THR A 277 5.69 1.50 20.22
CA THR A 277 5.78 1.52 21.69
C THR A 277 5.18 0.23 22.23
N VAL A 278 5.82 -0.39 23.22
CA VAL A 278 5.33 -1.64 23.82
C VAL A 278 3.96 -1.42 24.48
N MET A 279 3.07 -2.40 24.35
CA MET A 279 1.66 -2.36 24.73
C MET A 279 0.78 -1.41 23.90
N ASP A 280 1.35 -0.61 23.02
CA ASP A 280 0.56 0.23 22.10
C ASP A 280 -0.12 -0.62 21.03
N ARG A 281 -1.15 -0.07 20.39
CA ARG A 281 -1.91 -0.75 19.34
C ARG A 281 -1.64 -0.16 17.97
N VAL A 282 -1.68 -1.02 16.96
CA VAL A 282 -1.45 -0.65 15.56
C VAL A 282 -2.53 -1.23 14.67
N GLY A 283 -2.78 -0.54 13.57
CA GLY A 283 -3.52 -1.08 12.45
C GLY A 283 -2.60 -1.85 11.51
N VAL A 284 -3.10 -2.96 10.96
CA VAL A 284 -2.33 -3.84 10.06
C VAL A 284 -3.19 -4.19 8.85
N ALA A 285 -2.80 -3.66 7.69
CA ALA A 285 -3.41 -4.03 6.42
C ALA A 285 -2.78 -5.33 5.88
N LEU A 286 -3.64 -6.21 5.37
CA LEU A 286 -3.28 -7.48 4.74
C LEU A 286 -3.45 -7.36 3.22
N PRO A 287 -2.73 -8.16 2.41
CA PRO A 287 -2.94 -8.21 0.97
C PRO A 287 -4.39 -8.55 0.60
N LEU A 288 -4.96 -7.76 -0.30
CA LEU A 288 -6.30 -7.96 -0.85
C LEU A 288 -6.26 -8.89 -2.07
N ARG A 289 -7.29 -9.74 -2.17
CA ARG A 289 -7.62 -10.45 -3.40
C ARG A 289 -8.88 -9.90 -4.05
N ASP A 290 -8.86 -9.84 -5.37
CA ASP A 290 -10.02 -9.66 -6.22
C ASP A 290 -10.03 -10.81 -7.25
N GLY A 291 -10.91 -11.78 -7.03
CA GLY A 291 -10.84 -13.09 -7.69
C GLY A 291 -9.47 -13.77 -7.47
N ASP A 292 -8.78 -14.07 -8.57
CA ASP A 292 -7.45 -14.71 -8.57
C ASP A 292 -6.27 -13.73 -8.56
N ARG A 293 -6.55 -12.42 -8.55
CA ARG A 293 -5.52 -11.39 -8.61
C ARG A 293 -5.27 -10.76 -7.23
N TRP A 294 -3.98 -10.59 -6.91
CA TRP A 294 -3.56 -9.70 -5.83
C TRP A 294 -3.75 -8.23 -6.23
N VAL A 295 -4.48 -7.47 -5.41
CA VAL A 295 -4.64 -6.03 -5.59
C VAL A 295 -3.38 -5.33 -5.12
N SER A 296 -2.69 -4.68 -6.04
CA SER A 296 -1.45 -3.96 -5.77
C SER A 296 -1.65 -2.45 -5.77
N GLU A 297 -2.76 -1.94 -6.31
CA GLU A 297 -3.06 -0.52 -6.37
C GLU A 297 -3.14 0.08 -4.96
N ARG A 298 -2.25 1.01 -4.64
CA ARG A 298 -2.16 1.65 -3.32
C ARG A 298 -3.46 2.35 -2.93
N GLY A 299 -4.20 2.87 -3.91
CA GLY A 299 -5.52 3.48 -3.72
C GLY A 299 -6.51 2.56 -3.00
N ALA A 300 -6.45 1.25 -3.26
CA ALA A 300 -7.33 0.26 -2.63
C ALA A 300 -7.07 0.05 -1.13
N TYR A 301 -5.91 0.50 -0.63
CA TYR A 301 -5.50 0.37 0.78
C TYR A 301 -5.63 1.68 1.57
N ARG A 302 -6.24 2.72 0.97
CA ARG A 302 -6.40 4.02 1.61
C ARG A 302 -7.48 4.05 2.70
N ASP A 303 -8.53 3.23 2.56
CA ASP A 303 -9.70 3.19 3.46
C ASP A 303 -9.63 1.96 4.39
N PRO A 304 -9.23 2.14 5.67
CA PRO A 304 -9.16 1.05 6.64
C PRO A 304 -10.51 0.36 6.91
N LEU A 305 -11.64 1.07 6.80
CA LEU A 305 -12.96 0.46 6.98
C LEU A 305 -13.28 -0.47 5.81
N ALA A 306 -13.04 -0.03 4.58
CA ALA A 306 -13.22 -0.89 3.41
C ALA A 306 -12.34 -2.15 3.49
N LEU A 307 -11.09 -2.00 3.95
CA LEU A 307 -10.19 -3.14 4.20
C LEU A 307 -10.73 -4.06 5.29
N HIS A 308 -11.16 -3.51 6.43
CA HIS A 308 -11.70 -4.27 7.55
C HIS A 308 -12.93 -5.08 7.14
N LEU A 309 -13.85 -4.44 6.44
CA LEU A 309 -15.07 -5.08 5.96
C LEU A 309 -14.83 -6.15 4.88
N ARG A 310 -13.62 -6.20 4.30
CA ARG A 310 -13.14 -7.27 3.40
C ARG A 310 -12.21 -8.26 4.10
N ALA A 311 -12.17 -8.23 5.43
CA ALA A 311 -11.27 -9.02 6.28
C ALA A 311 -9.77 -8.85 5.94
N ALA A 312 -9.38 -7.71 5.38
CA ALA A 312 -8.00 -7.36 5.01
C ALA A 312 -7.40 -6.27 5.91
N TYR A 313 -7.97 -6.07 7.10
CA TYR A 313 -7.42 -5.23 8.16
C TYR A 313 -7.50 -5.96 9.49
N ARG A 314 -6.47 -5.81 10.32
CA ARG A 314 -6.39 -6.33 11.68
C ARG A 314 -5.88 -5.24 12.61
N SER A 315 -6.33 -5.27 13.86
CA SER A 315 -5.63 -4.61 14.95
C SER A 315 -4.60 -5.57 15.52
N GLY A 316 -3.51 -5.02 16.04
CA GLY A 316 -2.54 -5.78 16.82
C GLY A 316 -1.95 -4.96 17.96
N VAL A 317 -1.37 -5.66 18.93
CA VAL A 317 -0.67 -5.09 20.08
C VAL A 317 0.84 -5.32 19.93
N VAL A 318 1.63 -4.29 20.22
CA VAL A 318 3.09 -4.40 20.25
C VAL A 318 3.51 -5.13 21.52
N LEU A 319 3.97 -6.38 21.40
CA LEU A 319 4.39 -7.21 22.53
C LEU A 319 5.78 -6.83 23.06
N ALA A 320 6.69 -6.51 22.15
CA ALA A 320 8.08 -6.25 22.46
C ALA A 320 8.72 -5.33 21.44
N ARG A 321 9.73 -4.58 21.90
CA ARG A 321 10.55 -3.68 21.08
C ARG A 321 11.99 -3.75 21.55
N ASP A 322 12.90 -3.82 20.60
CA ASP A 322 14.34 -3.75 20.78
C ASP A 322 14.93 -2.76 19.78
N ALA A 323 15.26 -1.56 20.25
CA ALA A 323 15.84 -0.50 19.42
C ALA A 323 17.27 -0.84 18.95
N THR A 324 18.02 -1.62 19.72
CA THR A 324 19.41 -1.99 19.37
C THR A 324 19.45 -2.93 18.17
N ARG A 325 18.53 -3.91 18.14
CA ARG A 325 18.36 -4.84 17.01
C ARG A 325 17.48 -4.28 15.89
N ASP A 326 16.84 -3.14 16.15
CA ASP A 326 15.76 -2.58 15.36
C ASP A 326 14.67 -3.61 15.02
N LEU A 327 14.19 -4.30 16.06
CA LEU A 327 13.16 -5.32 15.96
C LEU A 327 11.97 -5.01 16.88
N ALA A 328 10.78 -5.33 16.42
CA ALA A 328 9.56 -5.34 17.22
C ALA A 328 8.69 -6.54 16.88
N LEU A 329 7.88 -6.95 17.86
CA LEU A 329 6.95 -8.06 17.75
C LEU A 329 5.53 -7.54 17.98
N ILE A 330 4.63 -7.83 17.04
CA ILE A 330 3.21 -7.48 17.12
C ILE A 330 2.39 -8.76 17.13
N ARG A 331 1.40 -8.83 18.02
CA ARG A 331 0.38 -9.88 18.02
C ARG A 331 -0.93 -9.30 17.48
N LEU A 332 -1.42 -9.88 16.39
CA LEU A 332 -2.71 -9.55 15.80
C LEU A 332 -3.83 -10.11 16.67
N ASP A 333 -4.96 -9.39 16.75
CA ASP A 333 -6.14 -9.88 17.49
C ASP A 333 -6.75 -11.14 16.88
N SER A 334 -6.58 -11.30 15.57
CA SER A 334 -7.04 -12.47 14.84
C SER A 334 -6.15 -12.72 13.63
N GLY A 335 -5.94 -14.00 13.33
CA GLY A 335 -5.21 -14.44 12.15
C GLY A 335 -5.98 -14.23 10.84
N SER A 336 -5.43 -14.77 9.77
CA SER A 336 -6.07 -14.84 8.45
C SER A 336 -5.67 -16.13 7.76
N ASP A 337 -6.63 -16.90 7.28
CA ASP A 337 -6.38 -18.17 6.57
C ASP A 337 -5.70 -17.96 5.21
N HIS A 338 -5.85 -16.76 4.65
CA HIS A 338 -5.18 -16.39 3.41
C HIS A 338 -3.69 -16.10 3.64
N MET A 339 -3.30 -15.74 4.86
CA MET A 339 -1.90 -15.48 5.20
C MET A 339 -1.17 -16.76 5.61
N LYS A 340 0.11 -16.84 5.27
CA LYS A 340 0.98 -17.98 5.56
C LYS A 340 2.26 -17.49 6.24
N PRO A 341 2.56 -17.94 7.45
CA PRO A 341 3.79 -17.52 8.13
C PRO A 341 5.07 -18.06 7.46
N LEU A 342 6.16 -17.29 7.59
CA LEU A 342 7.49 -17.69 7.14
C LEU A 342 8.23 -18.47 8.22
N SER A 343 8.93 -19.53 7.81
CA SER A 343 9.87 -20.23 8.67
C SER A 343 11.22 -19.52 8.70
N LEU A 344 11.84 -19.41 9.87
CA LEU A 344 13.18 -18.84 10.01
C LEU A 344 14.23 -19.78 9.42
N ALA A 345 15.11 -19.25 8.58
CA ALA A 345 16.20 -20.01 7.99
C ALA A 345 17.21 -20.44 9.06
N ALA A 346 17.60 -21.72 9.05
CA ALA A 346 18.53 -22.28 10.03
C ALA A 346 19.93 -21.63 10.00
N ARG A 347 20.34 -21.06 8.86
CA ARG A 347 21.68 -20.47 8.66
C ARG A 347 21.56 -19.09 8.04
N VAL A 348 22.46 -18.19 8.44
CA VAL A 348 22.63 -16.87 7.82
C VAL A 348 23.21 -17.04 6.40
N PRO A 349 22.66 -16.37 5.35
CA PRO A 349 23.13 -16.42 3.95
C PRO A 349 24.51 -15.83 3.71
N LYS A 350 25.30 -16.41 2.80
CA LYS A 350 26.68 -15.99 2.43
C LYS A 350 26.68 -14.85 1.42
N PRO A 351 27.76 -14.04 1.33
CA PRO A 351 27.93 -13.10 0.22
C PRO A 351 27.73 -13.79 -1.13
N GLY A 352 26.98 -13.15 -2.03
CA GLY A 352 26.57 -13.71 -3.32
C GLY A 352 25.24 -14.48 -3.30
N ASP A 353 24.76 -14.95 -2.14
CA ASP A 353 23.47 -15.65 -2.06
C ASP A 353 22.31 -14.73 -2.48
N ALA A 354 21.33 -15.28 -3.18
CA ALA A 354 20.15 -14.53 -3.61
C ALA A 354 19.23 -14.17 -2.44
N LEU A 355 18.71 -12.95 -2.48
CA LEU A 355 17.74 -12.40 -1.54
C LEU A 355 16.47 -12.00 -2.28
N HIS A 356 15.34 -12.19 -1.61
CA HIS A 356 14.03 -11.80 -2.09
C HIS A 356 13.31 -11.01 -0.99
N ALA A 357 12.61 -9.95 -1.38
CA ALA A 357 11.91 -9.08 -0.45
C ALA A 357 10.55 -8.67 -1.00
N MET A 358 9.66 -8.27 -0.10
CA MET A 358 8.38 -7.64 -0.43
C MET A 358 8.23 -6.38 0.41
N SER A 359 7.89 -5.29 -0.26
CA SER A 359 8.00 -3.94 0.30
C SER A 359 6.82 -3.05 -0.10
N HIS A 360 6.70 -1.89 0.55
CA HIS A 360 5.66 -0.88 0.31
C HIS A 360 6.29 0.48 -0.03
N PRO A 361 7.15 0.59 -1.06
CA PRO A 361 7.94 1.79 -1.34
C PRO A 361 7.09 3.05 -1.47
N GLY A 362 7.57 4.17 -0.93
CA GLY A 362 7.04 5.49 -1.28
C GLY A 362 7.27 5.80 -2.77
N GLY A 363 6.45 6.70 -3.34
CA GLY A 363 6.63 7.18 -4.72
C GLY A 363 6.16 6.22 -5.83
N LEU A 364 5.58 5.06 -5.49
CA LEU A 364 4.87 4.20 -6.43
C LEU A 364 3.38 4.15 -6.10
N GLU A 365 2.55 4.13 -7.13
CA GLU A 365 1.10 3.92 -7.03
C GLU A 365 0.73 2.49 -6.60
N PHE A 366 1.73 1.61 -6.44
CA PHE A 366 1.56 0.22 -6.06
C PHE A 366 2.10 -0.08 -4.66
N ALA A 367 1.43 -0.99 -3.97
CA ALA A 367 1.82 -1.70 -2.76
C ALA A 367 2.25 -3.13 -3.12
N TRP A 368 2.85 -3.85 -2.16
CA TRP A 368 3.33 -5.23 -2.36
C TRP A 368 4.28 -5.34 -3.55
N VAL A 369 5.36 -4.56 -3.47
CA VAL A 369 6.37 -4.48 -4.51
C VAL A 369 7.49 -5.46 -4.19
N TYR A 370 7.58 -6.51 -5.00
CA TYR A 370 8.63 -7.51 -4.89
C TYR A 370 9.99 -6.91 -5.30
N ALA A 371 11.06 -7.44 -4.72
CA ALA A 371 12.42 -7.12 -5.10
C ALA A 371 13.30 -8.36 -5.03
N ASN A 372 14.29 -8.42 -5.92
CA ASN A 372 15.34 -9.43 -5.90
C ASN A 372 16.71 -8.75 -5.78
N GLY A 373 17.63 -9.43 -5.12
CA GLY A 373 18.98 -8.95 -4.92
C GLY A 373 19.92 -10.06 -4.47
N SER A 374 21.06 -9.65 -3.92
CA SER A 374 22.06 -10.58 -3.38
C SER A 374 22.63 -10.07 -2.05
N VAL A 375 23.20 -10.97 -1.27
CA VAL A 375 23.98 -10.59 -0.09
C VAL A 375 25.29 -9.96 -0.56
N ARG A 376 25.57 -8.72 -0.13
CA ARG A 376 26.87 -8.08 -0.36
C ARG A 376 27.90 -8.56 0.66
N GLN A 377 27.52 -8.53 1.93
CA GLN A 377 28.39 -8.89 3.03
C GLN A 377 27.61 -9.17 4.31
N ARG A 378 28.30 -9.73 5.30
CA ARG A 378 27.86 -9.83 6.69
C ARG A 378 28.75 -8.94 7.53
N GLY A 379 28.22 -8.36 8.60
CA GLY A 379 29.04 -7.55 9.50
C GLY A 379 28.32 -7.19 10.78
N ARG A 380 28.99 -6.41 11.61
CA ARG A 380 28.40 -5.79 12.80
C ARG A 380 28.27 -4.30 12.58
N VAL A 381 27.05 -3.78 12.72
CA VAL A 381 26.71 -2.37 12.49
C VAL A 381 25.72 -1.93 13.55
N THR A 382 25.79 -0.67 13.97
CA THR A 382 24.78 -0.04 14.83
C THR A 382 23.53 0.29 14.00
N LEU A 383 22.36 -0.23 14.37
CA LEU A 383 21.12 0.05 13.64
C LEU A 383 20.33 1.23 14.22
N ASP A 384 20.60 1.61 15.47
CA ASP A 384 19.95 2.72 16.16
C ASP A 384 20.66 4.06 15.89
N VAL A 385 19.99 5.18 16.21
CA VAL A 385 20.42 6.55 15.88
C VAL A 385 21.35 7.17 16.96
N GLY A 386 21.76 6.41 17.98
CA GLY A 386 22.67 6.89 19.03
C GLY A 386 24.15 6.60 18.76
N GLU A 387 25.03 7.60 18.94
CA GLU A 387 26.50 7.46 18.77
C GLU A 387 27.13 6.35 19.66
N LYS A 388 26.44 5.90 20.71
CA LYS A 388 26.88 4.84 21.64
C LYS A 388 26.09 3.53 21.54
N ALA A 389 25.20 3.37 20.55
CA ALA A 389 24.37 2.18 20.47
C ALA A 389 25.19 0.93 20.04
N PRO A 390 24.92 -0.26 20.63
CA PRO A 390 25.70 -1.46 20.34
C PRO A 390 25.60 -1.88 18.88
N ALA A 391 26.71 -2.38 18.33
CA ALA A 391 26.70 -3.01 17.02
C ALA A 391 26.12 -4.43 17.08
N VAL A 392 25.15 -4.72 16.22
CA VAL A 392 24.47 -6.01 16.10
C VAL A 392 24.85 -6.73 14.81
N ASN A 393 24.61 -8.04 14.72
CA ASN A 393 24.90 -8.79 13.51
C ASN A 393 23.88 -8.50 12.41
N VAL A 394 24.37 -7.97 11.28
CA VAL A 394 23.55 -7.54 10.14
C VAL A 394 23.92 -8.27 8.85
N LEU A 395 22.90 -8.48 8.02
CA LEU A 395 23.03 -8.75 6.60
C LEU A 395 23.01 -7.44 5.84
N VAL A 396 23.98 -7.25 4.95
CA VAL A 396 23.98 -6.12 4.00
C VAL A 396 23.61 -6.69 2.64
N GLY A 397 22.42 -6.32 2.16
CA GLY A 397 21.90 -6.74 0.85
C GLY A 397 22.10 -5.67 -0.22
N GLN A 398 22.34 -6.11 -1.45
CA GLN A 398 22.18 -5.30 -2.65
C GLN A 398 20.73 -5.45 -3.10
N LEU A 399 19.89 -4.48 -2.76
CA LEU A 399 18.46 -4.49 -3.05
C LEU A 399 18.05 -3.09 -3.50
N PRO A 400 17.07 -2.95 -4.41
CA PRO A 400 16.47 -1.66 -4.74
C PRO A 400 16.27 -0.79 -3.51
N ALA A 401 16.59 0.51 -3.58
CA ALA A 401 16.32 1.45 -2.47
C ALA A 401 14.82 1.38 -2.04
N GLN A 402 13.96 1.05 -3.01
CA GLN A 402 12.52 0.82 -2.88
C GLN A 402 12.16 -0.48 -2.17
N ALA A 403 13.07 -1.46 -2.12
CA ALA A 403 12.92 -2.62 -1.25
C ALA A 403 13.00 -2.23 0.23
N GLY A 404 13.60 -1.07 0.56
CA GLY A 404 13.86 -0.57 1.90
C GLY A 404 12.63 -0.06 2.67
N SER A 405 11.46 -0.68 2.53
CA SER A 405 10.42 -0.52 3.54
C SER A 405 10.88 -1.19 4.83
N PRO A 406 11.13 -0.43 5.91
CA PRO A 406 11.60 -1.01 7.16
C PRO A 406 10.64 -2.08 7.67
N GLY A 407 11.19 -3.08 8.36
CA GLY A 407 10.47 -4.22 8.91
C GLY A 407 10.08 -5.30 7.91
N GLY A 408 10.32 -5.10 6.60
CA GLY A 408 9.97 -6.06 5.56
C GLY A 408 10.79 -7.36 5.62
N PRO A 409 10.21 -8.51 5.22
CA PRO A 409 10.91 -9.79 5.21
C PRO A 409 11.99 -9.83 4.13
N LEU A 410 13.16 -10.37 4.48
CA LEU A 410 14.12 -10.92 3.53
C LEU A 410 14.07 -12.44 3.58
N VAL A 411 13.88 -13.07 2.42
CA VAL A 411 13.87 -14.53 2.31
C VAL A 411 14.92 -15.04 1.34
N ASN A 412 15.38 -16.28 1.55
CA ASN A 412 16.23 -16.99 0.60
C ASN A 412 15.39 -17.65 -0.52
N VAL A 413 16.07 -18.36 -1.41
CA VAL A 413 15.46 -19.10 -2.54
C VAL A 413 14.52 -20.24 -2.12
N ARG A 414 14.52 -20.66 -0.85
CA ARG A 414 13.58 -21.64 -0.30
C ARG A 414 12.33 -20.97 0.30
N GLY A 415 12.25 -19.65 0.30
CA GLY A 415 11.18 -18.90 0.96
C GLY A 415 11.31 -18.85 2.49
N GLU A 416 12.49 -19.16 3.05
CA GLU A 416 12.74 -19.06 4.49
C GLU A 416 13.21 -17.64 4.84
N LEU A 417 12.74 -17.10 5.97
CA LEU A 417 13.13 -15.79 6.48
C LEU A 417 14.60 -15.79 6.91
N VAL A 418 15.41 -14.94 6.28
CA VAL A 418 16.84 -14.78 6.57
C VAL A 418 17.17 -13.48 7.29
N GLY A 419 16.23 -12.54 7.34
CA GLY A 419 16.35 -11.31 8.11
C GLY A 419 15.13 -10.42 7.98
N ALA A 420 15.08 -9.37 8.81
CA ALA A 420 14.09 -8.30 8.73
C ALA A 420 14.81 -6.99 8.39
N LEU A 421 14.32 -6.27 7.38
CA LEU A 421 14.91 -5.00 6.95
C LEU A 421 14.87 -3.97 8.09
N ALA A 422 16.01 -3.35 8.36
CA ALA A 422 16.15 -2.30 9.34
C ALA A 422 15.65 -0.96 8.78
N SER A 423 15.35 -0.04 9.68
CA SER A 423 15.01 1.37 9.41
C SER A 423 16.22 2.24 9.10
N ARG A 424 17.44 1.72 9.33
CA ARG A 424 18.69 2.37 8.96
C ARG A 424 18.74 2.60 7.45
N GLU A 425 18.91 3.86 7.07
CA GLU A 425 19.09 4.25 5.67
C GLU A 425 20.46 3.80 5.15
N GLY A 426 20.47 3.34 3.90
CA GLY A 426 21.68 2.93 3.19
C GLY A 426 21.95 3.81 1.99
N ALA A 427 23.13 3.61 1.38
CA ALA A 427 23.39 4.13 0.05
C ALA A 427 22.37 3.56 -0.96
N GLN A 428 22.30 4.14 -2.16
CA GLN A 428 21.47 3.59 -3.22
C GLN A 428 21.76 2.10 -3.42
N GLN A 429 20.69 1.30 -3.52
CA GLN A 429 20.74 -0.14 -3.68
C GLN A 429 21.32 -0.92 -2.48
N VAL A 430 21.33 -0.36 -1.28
CA VAL A 430 21.86 -1.02 -0.07
C VAL A 430 20.79 -1.09 1.01
N GLY A 431 20.49 -2.30 1.47
CA GLY A 431 19.62 -2.56 2.61
C GLY A 431 20.37 -3.25 3.75
N TYR A 432 20.07 -2.85 4.99
CA TYR A 432 20.54 -3.54 6.19
C TYR A 432 19.41 -4.37 6.77
N ALA A 433 19.71 -5.56 7.27
CA ALA A 433 18.73 -6.40 7.95
C ALA A 433 19.33 -7.07 9.18
N ALA A 434 18.53 -7.16 10.25
CA ALA A 434 18.88 -7.99 11.39
C ALA A 434 18.93 -9.46 10.95
N THR A 435 20.01 -10.17 11.31
CA THR A 435 20.19 -11.59 10.96
C THR A 435 19.20 -12.50 11.68
N THR A 436 19.02 -13.74 11.21
CA THR A 436 18.19 -14.74 11.90
C THR A 436 18.64 -15.03 13.33
N ASP A 437 19.92 -14.89 13.65
CA ASP A 437 20.42 -15.09 15.01
C ASP A 437 19.99 -13.95 15.95
N GLU A 438 20.01 -12.70 15.48
CA GLU A 438 19.45 -11.57 16.23
C GLU A 438 17.93 -11.70 16.42
N ILE A 439 17.22 -12.18 15.39
CA ILE A 439 15.78 -12.44 15.47
C ILE A 439 15.50 -13.52 16.52
N ARG A 440 16.26 -14.63 16.53
CA ARG A 440 16.09 -15.69 17.56
C ARG A 440 16.34 -15.16 18.97
N ALA A 441 17.43 -14.41 19.16
CA ALA A 441 17.75 -13.83 20.46
C ALA A 441 16.65 -12.85 20.94
N PHE A 442 16.12 -12.05 20.03
CA PHE A 442 14.99 -11.16 20.31
C PHE A 442 13.72 -11.94 20.69
N LEU A 443 13.35 -12.96 19.91
CA LEU A 443 12.16 -13.77 20.18
C LEU A 443 12.25 -14.54 21.52
N ASP A 444 13.44 -14.98 21.90
CA ASP A 444 13.69 -15.66 23.17
C ASP A 444 13.41 -14.78 24.40
N VAL A 445 13.59 -13.46 24.26
CA VAL A 445 13.29 -12.47 25.30
C VAL A 445 11.85 -11.95 25.20
N ALA A 446 11.34 -11.81 23.98
CA ALA A 446 10.03 -11.23 23.70
C ALA A 446 8.86 -12.17 24.06
N LEU A 447 9.00 -13.47 23.77
CA LEU A 447 7.94 -14.48 23.93
C LEU A 447 7.98 -15.12 25.32
N ARG A 448 7.47 -14.40 26.30
CA ARG A 448 7.47 -14.80 27.72
C ARG A 448 6.50 -15.94 28.05
N ASP A 449 5.57 -16.24 27.13
CA ASP A 449 4.65 -17.38 27.23
C ASP A 449 5.31 -18.71 26.82
N ARG A 450 6.60 -18.69 26.46
CA ARG A 450 7.37 -19.86 26.04
C ARG A 450 8.57 -20.07 26.95
N PRO A 451 9.06 -21.32 27.08
CA PRO A 451 10.30 -21.56 27.78
C PRO A 451 11.46 -20.88 27.06
N ALA A 452 12.20 -20.06 27.81
CA ALA A 452 13.43 -19.45 27.33
C ALA A 452 14.46 -20.52 26.95
N ARG A 453 15.15 -20.30 25.84
CA ARG A 453 16.17 -21.19 25.28
C ARG A 453 17.58 -20.69 25.57
N THR A 454 17.73 -19.43 25.98
CA THR A 454 19.00 -18.83 26.37
C THR A 454 18.97 -18.32 27.81
N LEU A 455 20.15 -18.16 28.42
CA LEU A 455 20.29 -17.55 29.74
C LEU A 455 19.72 -16.12 29.76
N THR A 456 19.94 -15.36 28.68
CA THR A 456 19.41 -14.00 28.53
C THR A 456 17.88 -13.98 28.52
N GLY A 457 17.24 -14.90 27.80
CA GLY A 457 15.78 -15.03 27.80
C GLY A 457 15.26 -15.41 29.19
N LEU A 458 15.91 -16.37 29.86
CA LEU A 458 15.52 -16.81 31.20
C LEU A 458 15.63 -15.68 32.22
N LEU A 459 16.74 -14.94 32.19
CA LEU A 459 16.96 -13.81 33.08
C LEU A 459 15.90 -12.72 32.85
N ALA A 460 15.61 -12.39 31.59
CA ALA A 460 14.57 -11.42 31.25
C ALA A 460 13.17 -11.84 31.74
N CYS A 461 12.84 -13.14 31.67
CA CYS A 461 11.61 -13.67 32.24
C CYS A 461 11.57 -13.43 33.75
N ILE A 462 12.62 -13.81 34.49
CA ILE A 462 12.72 -13.68 35.95
C ILE A 462 12.63 -12.21 36.39
N GLU A 463 13.42 -11.33 35.76
CA GLU A 463 13.45 -9.89 36.08
C GLU A 463 12.10 -9.21 35.83
N SER A 464 11.29 -9.74 34.92
CA SER A 464 9.97 -9.17 34.61
C SER A 464 8.87 -9.54 35.60
N ILE A 465 9.07 -10.54 36.47
CA ILE A 465 8.04 -11.08 37.37
C ILE A 465 7.44 -9.99 38.28
N PRO A 466 8.23 -9.16 39.00
CA PRO A 466 7.65 -8.19 39.94
C PRO A 466 6.78 -7.15 39.23
N ALA A 467 7.26 -6.59 38.12
CA ALA A 467 6.50 -5.62 37.33
C ALA A 467 5.25 -6.23 36.71
N HIS A 468 5.31 -7.49 36.27
CA HIS A 468 4.15 -8.21 35.74
C HIS A 468 3.08 -8.43 36.82
N GLN A 469 3.48 -8.87 38.02
CA GLN A 469 2.57 -9.06 39.15
C GLN A 469 1.92 -7.74 39.60
N ALA A 470 2.70 -6.66 39.70
CA ALA A 470 2.17 -5.34 40.05
C ALA A 470 1.08 -4.87 39.07
N ARG A 471 1.30 -5.03 37.76
CA ARG A 471 0.31 -4.69 36.73
C ARG A 471 -0.95 -5.56 36.81
N LEU A 472 -0.81 -6.87 37.02
CA LEU A 472 -1.96 -7.77 37.15
C LEU A 472 -2.80 -7.43 38.39
N LEU A 473 -2.16 -7.13 39.52
CA LEU A 473 -2.85 -6.70 40.73
C LEU A 473 -3.54 -5.34 40.54
N ALA A 474 -2.84 -4.37 39.95
CA ALA A 474 -3.40 -3.05 39.64
C ALA A 474 -4.64 -3.18 38.76
N ARG A 475 -4.56 -3.98 37.70
CA ARG A 475 -5.70 -4.29 36.82
C ARG A 475 -6.85 -4.96 37.58
N GLY A 476 -6.56 -5.93 38.45
CA GLY A 476 -7.56 -6.57 39.29
C GLY A 476 -8.31 -5.57 40.18
N PHE A 477 -7.59 -4.66 40.84
CA PHE A 477 -8.17 -3.56 41.59
C PHE A 477 -9.00 -2.63 40.71
N GLY A 478 -8.50 -2.23 39.53
CA GLY A 478 -9.24 -1.39 38.59
C GLY A 478 -10.55 -2.01 38.11
N LEU A 479 -10.55 -3.31 37.78
CA LEU A 479 -11.76 -4.04 37.40
C LEU A 479 -12.77 -4.15 38.55
N ARG A 480 -12.27 -4.42 39.77
CA ARG A 480 -13.11 -4.46 40.97
C ARG A 480 -13.70 -3.09 41.30
N ALA A 481 -12.91 -2.02 41.13
CA ALA A 481 -13.38 -0.65 41.30
C ALA A 481 -14.55 -0.33 40.36
N GLU A 482 -14.46 -0.74 39.08
CA GLU A 482 -15.54 -0.52 38.12
C GLU A 482 -16.82 -1.28 38.51
N HIS A 483 -16.68 -2.50 39.05
CA HIS A 483 -17.81 -3.23 39.61
C HIS A 483 -18.44 -2.49 40.79
N HIS A 484 -17.64 -2.02 41.75
CA HIS A 484 -18.12 -1.20 42.87
C HIS A 484 -18.84 0.08 42.42
N ARG A 485 -18.25 0.81 41.45
CA ARG A 485 -18.82 2.02 40.87
C ARG A 485 -20.17 1.75 40.23
N SER A 486 -20.28 0.68 39.44
CA SER A 486 -21.53 0.28 38.79
C SER A 486 -22.65 -0.07 39.78
N ALA A 487 -22.27 -0.53 40.98
CA ALA A 487 -23.19 -0.86 42.06
C ALA A 487 -23.44 0.31 43.04
N GLY A 488 -23.00 1.52 42.71
CA GLY A 488 -23.18 2.73 43.53
C GLY A 488 -22.28 2.82 44.76
N ARG A 489 -21.34 1.87 44.94
CA ARG A 489 -20.38 1.83 46.06
C ARG A 489 -19.14 2.67 45.75
N PHE A 490 -19.32 3.99 45.68
CA PHE A 490 -18.29 4.93 45.20
C PHE A 490 -17.05 5.01 46.11
N ALA A 491 -17.21 4.87 47.44
CA ALA A 491 -16.09 4.92 48.38
C ALA A 491 -15.14 3.72 48.22
N GLU A 492 -15.70 2.53 48.03
CA GLU A 492 -14.98 1.30 47.71
C GLU A 492 -14.31 1.40 46.35
N ALA A 493 -15.03 1.88 45.34
CA ALA A 493 -14.48 2.08 44.00
C ALA A 493 -13.26 3.02 44.02
N LYS A 494 -13.35 4.14 44.75
CA LYS A 494 -12.23 5.07 44.92
C LYS A 494 -11.02 4.40 45.56
N ARG A 495 -11.20 3.68 46.68
CA ARG A 495 -10.11 2.96 47.36
C ARG A 495 -9.41 1.96 46.45
N ASP A 496 -10.16 1.20 45.67
CA ASP A 496 -9.59 0.26 44.73
C ASP A 496 -8.83 0.96 43.59
N CYS A 497 -9.34 2.09 43.09
CA CYS A 497 -8.60 2.91 42.13
C CYS A 497 -7.29 3.46 42.73
N ASP A 498 -7.30 3.89 43.99
CA ASP A 498 -6.13 4.39 44.70
C ASP A 498 -5.04 3.32 44.83
N HIS A 499 -5.42 2.10 45.23
CA HIS A 499 -4.48 0.97 45.25
C HIS A 499 -3.96 0.61 43.87
N ALA A 500 -4.82 0.61 42.84
CA ALA A 500 -4.41 0.28 41.48
C ALA A 500 -3.36 1.26 40.94
N VAL A 501 -3.60 2.57 41.09
CA VAL A 501 -2.68 3.62 40.60
C VAL A 501 -1.39 3.68 41.44
N MET A 502 -1.44 3.26 42.72
CA MET A 502 -0.25 3.11 43.57
C MET A 502 0.66 1.96 43.08
N LEU A 503 0.07 0.85 42.65
CA LEU A 503 0.82 -0.31 42.12
C LEU A 503 1.30 -0.08 40.69
N ASP A 504 0.48 0.54 39.86
CA ASP A 504 0.79 0.91 38.49
C ASP A 504 0.13 2.23 38.14
N ALA A 505 0.93 3.30 38.09
CA ALA A 505 0.45 4.64 37.76
C ALA A 505 -0.16 4.74 36.35
N SER A 506 0.12 3.77 35.47
CA SER A 506 -0.42 3.68 34.11
C SER A 506 -1.69 2.83 34.01
N CYS A 507 -2.18 2.26 35.13
CA CYS A 507 -3.36 1.39 35.14
C CYS A 507 -4.60 2.09 34.55
N VAL A 508 -4.94 1.68 33.33
CA VAL A 508 -5.99 2.33 32.54
C VAL A 508 -7.37 2.09 33.15
N GLU A 509 -7.65 0.88 33.62
CA GLU A 509 -8.94 0.52 34.21
C GLU A 509 -9.28 1.42 35.41
N ALA A 510 -8.30 1.67 36.29
CA ALA A 510 -8.48 2.52 37.46
C ALA A 510 -8.69 4.00 37.08
N ARG A 511 -7.89 4.53 36.15
CA ARG A 511 -8.04 5.93 35.69
C ARG A 511 -9.37 6.17 34.98
N LEU A 512 -9.80 5.22 34.15
CA LEU A 512 -11.09 5.29 33.49
C LEU A 512 -12.25 5.24 34.50
N CYS A 513 -12.14 4.39 35.53
CA CYS A 513 -13.13 4.33 36.61
C CYS A 513 -13.20 5.65 37.36
N ARG A 514 -12.06 6.25 37.74
CA ARG A 514 -11.98 7.59 38.34
C ARG A 514 -12.59 8.68 37.47
N ALA A 515 -12.24 8.72 36.18
CA ALA A 515 -12.79 9.70 35.24
C ALA A 515 -14.32 9.57 35.06
N ARG A 516 -14.91 8.41 35.37
CA ARG A 516 -16.37 8.22 35.38
C ARG A 516 -17.03 8.72 36.67
N MET A 517 -16.26 8.90 37.75
CA MET A 517 -16.74 9.37 39.06
C MET A 517 -16.50 10.87 39.29
N PHE A 518 -15.58 11.49 38.56
CA PHE A 518 -15.18 12.88 38.76
C PHE A 518 -15.93 13.86 37.85
N GLU A 519 -15.94 15.12 38.26
CA GLU A 519 -16.40 16.26 37.45
C GLU A 519 -15.57 16.41 36.16
N PRO A 520 -16.12 17.04 35.10
CA PRO A 520 -15.51 17.08 33.77
C PRO A 520 -14.03 17.50 33.73
N GLU A 521 -13.61 18.54 34.47
CA GLU A 521 -12.21 18.97 34.46
C GLU A 521 -11.27 17.93 35.07
N ALA A 522 -11.65 17.38 36.24
CA ALA A 522 -10.87 16.34 36.91
C ALA A 522 -10.87 15.01 36.14
N ALA A 523 -11.98 14.70 35.46
CA ALA A 523 -12.06 13.55 34.58
C ALA A 523 -11.14 13.69 33.36
N LEU A 524 -11.08 14.87 32.73
CA LEU A 524 -10.16 15.14 31.62
C LEU A 524 -8.70 14.98 32.05
N ALA A 525 -8.31 15.47 33.22
CA ALA A 525 -6.94 15.33 33.73
C ALA A 525 -6.54 13.85 33.96
N GLU A 526 -7.45 13.03 34.48
CA GLU A 526 -7.23 11.58 34.64
C GLU A 526 -7.08 10.88 33.28
N LEU A 527 -7.89 11.25 32.28
CA LEU A 527 -7.83 10.69 30.94
C LEU A 527 -6.59 11.15 30.17
N ASP A 528 -6.16 12.41 30.34
CA ASP A 528 -4.91 12.92 29.78
C ASP A 528 -3.73 12.14 30.32
N THR A 529 -3.68 11.93 31.64
CA THR A 529 -2.65 11.09 32.26
C THR A 529 -2.69 9.65 31.73
N ALA A 530 -3.88 9.08 31.52
CA ALA A 530 -4.03 7.74 30.97
C ALA A 530 -3.51 7.63 29.53
N VAL A 531 -3.68 8.66 28.69
CA VAL A 531 -3.16 8.67 27.32
C VAL A 531 -1.66 8.97 27.27
N GLU A 532 -1.15 9.81 28.17
CA GLU A 532 0.27 10.16 28.23
C GLU A 532 1.15 9.02 28.77
N LYS A 533 0.66 8.32 29.81
CA LYS A 533 1.44 7.32 30.55
C LYS A 533 1.04 5.88 30.26
N GLY A 534 -0.17 5.67 29.76
CA GLY A 534 -0.73 4.35 29.51
C GLY A 534 -0.65 3.92 28.04
N PRO A 535 -0.82 2.62 27.77
CA PRO A 535 -0.99 2.13 26.41
C PRO A 535 -2.29 2.67 25.78
N PHE A 536 -2.38 2.58 24.45
CA PHE A 536 -3.62 2.88 23.75
C PHE A 536 -4.80 2.10 24.36
N HIS A 537 -5.86 2.83 24.69
CA HIS A 537 -7.12 2.26 25.17
C HIS A 537 -8.31 2.98 24.58
N ARG A 538 -9.15 2.22 23.88
CA ARG A 538 -10.32 2.72 23.13
C ARG A 538 -11.25 3.57 23.99
N ASP A 539 -11.69 3.04 25.14
CA ASP A 539 -12.67 3.75 25.97
C ASP A 539 -12.12 5.03 26.60
N VAL A 540 -10.81 5.12 26.82
CA VAL A 540 -10.18 6.35 27.35
C VAL A 540 -10.26 7.43 26.28
N LEU A 541 -9.85 7.12 25.05
CA LEU A 541 -9.88 8.06 23.92
C LEU A 541 -11.31 8.49 23.58
N VAL A 542 -12.25 7.55 23.50
CA VAL A 542 -13.66 7.86 23.23
C VAL A 542 -14.25 8.74 24.34
N ARG A 543 -14.01 8.40 25.62
CA ARG A 543 -14.51 9.21 26.74
C ARG A 543 -13.89 10.60 26.76
N ARG A 544 -12.59 10.71 26.51
CA ARG A 544 -11.88 11.99 26.44
C ARG A 544 -12.41 12.85 25.31
N ALA A 545 -12.65 12.26 24.14
CA ALA A 545 -13.25 12.94 23.00
C ALA A 545 -14.68 13.44 23.29
N VAL A 546 -15.51 12.65 23.98
CA VAL A 546 -16.87 13.06 24.37
C VAL A 546 -16.82 14.28 25.30
N LEU A 547 -15.94 14.27 26.30
CA LEU A 547 -15.75 15.42 27.20
C LEU A 547 -15.22 16.64 26.44
N ALA A 548 -14.24 16.45 25.55
CA ALA A 548 -13.69 17.51 24.71
C ALA A 548 -14.73 18.13 23.77
N ILE A 549 -15.64 17.34 23.18
CA ILE A 549 -16.78 17.86 22.41
C ILE A 549 -17.67 18.74 23.31
N GLY A 550 -17.96 18.31 24.54
CA GLY A 550 -18.74 19.07 25.52
C GLY A 550 -18.09 20.43 25.86
N THR A 551 -16.76 20.47 25.95
CA THR A 551 -15.99 21.71 26.18
C THR A 551 -15.63 22.45 24.88
N LYS A 552 -16.20 22.04 23.74
CA LYS A 552 -15.96 22.61 22.39
C LYS A 552 -14.50 22.53 21.89
N ASP A 553 -13.68 21.65 22.48
CA ASP A 553 -12.36 21.30 21.96
C ASP A 553 -12.46 20.20 20.89
N PHE A 554 -13.01 20.57 19.74
CA PHE A 554 -13.27 19.63 18.65
C PHE A 554 -11.98 19.10 18.00
N ARG A 555 -10.85 19.82 18.11
CA ARG A 555 -9.57 19.36 17.55
C ARG A 555 -8.99 18.21 18.38
N LYS A 556 -9.01 18.32 19.71
CA LYS A 556 -8.60 17.22 20.60
C LYS A 556 -9.50 16.00 20.42
N ALA A 557 -10.82 16.22 20.36
CA ALA A 557 -11.77 15.14 20.09
C ALA A 557 -11.48 14.43 18.75
N ARG A 558 -11.28 15.20 17.67
CA ARG A 558 -10.96 14.64 16.35
C ARG A 558 -9.74 13.73 16.40
N GLY A 559 -8.63 14.20 16.97
CA GLY A 559 -7.39 13.42 17.04
C GLY A 559 -7.53 12.13 17.83
N ASP A 560 -8.28 12.15 18.93
CA ASP A 560 -8.54 10.95 19.74
C ASP A 560 -9.36 9.91 18.97
N LEU A 561 -10.38 10.37 18.26
CA LEU A 561 -11.30 9.50 17.52
C LEU A 561 -10.64 8.94 16.26
N GLU A 562 -9.81 9.72 15.56
CA GLU A 562 -8.97 9.27 14.45
C GLU A 562 -8.01 8.16 14.92
N ARG A 563 -7.33 8.33 16.07
CA ARG A 563 -6.49 7.27 16.65
C ARG A 563 -7.28 5.99 16.95
N VAL A 564 -8.52 6.10 17.42
CA VAL A 564 -9.37 4.91 17.65
C VAL A 564 -9.68 4.22 16.32
N LEU A 565 -10.05 4.98 15.28
CA LEU A 565 -10.43 4.44 13.97
C LEU A 565 -9.26 3.88 13.18
N ASP A 566 -8.03 4.33 13.43
CA ASP A 566 -6.82 3.72 12.87
C ASP A 566 -6.61 2.28 13.39
N VAL A 567 -7.01 1.99 14.62
CA VAL A 567 -6.93 0.62 15.19
C VAL A 567 -8.19 -0.18 14.92
N TYR A 568 -9.34 0.43 15.20
CA TYR A 568 -10.65 -0.16 15.10
C TYR A 568 -11.47 0.59 14.08
N PRO A 569 -11.20 0.36 12.79
CA PRO A 569 -11.92 1.05 11.74
C PRO A 569 -13.37 0.65 11.67
N ALA A 570 -13.94 -0.25 12.48
CA ALA A 570 -15.39 -0.50 12.56
C ALA A 570 -16.03 0.13 13.82
N ASP A 571 -15.32 0.99 14.55
CA ASP A 571 -15.85 1.56 15.79
C ASP A 571 -16.93 2.61 15.51
N THR A 572 -18.18 2.25 15.81
CA THR A 572 -19.35 3.08 15.53
C THR A 572 -19.44 4.30 16.44
N ASP A 573 -19.09 4.17 17.72
CA ASP A 573 -19.13 5.30 18.66
C ASP A 573 -18.04 6.33 18.31
N ALA A 574 -16.85 5.86 17.93
CA ALA A 574 -15.77 6.73 17.50
C ALA A 574 -16.15 7.50 16.21
N ARG A 575 -16.86 6.86 15.27
CA ARG A 575 -17.38 7.53 14.07
C ARG A 575 -18.42 8.59 14.34
N GLU A 576 -19.42 8.27 15.15
CA GLU A 576 -20.46 9.22 15.52
C GLU A 576 -19.85 10.39 16.33
N GLY A 577 -18.86 10.11 17.19
CA GLY A 577 -18.02 11.13 17.80
C GLY A 577 -17.30 12.00 16.77
N LEU A 578 -16.69 11.38 15.75
CA LEU A 578 -15.85 12.07 14.78
C LEU A 578 -16.71 12.97 13.87
N ALA A 579 -17.89 12.49 13.49
CA ALA A 579 -18.88 13.28 12.77
C ALA A 579 -19.26 14.54 13.58
N ARG A 580 -19.56 14.41 14.87
CA ARG A 580 -19.86 15.55 15.75
C ARG A 580 -18.69 16.52 15.89
N ALA A 581 -17.46 16.00 16.01
CA ALA A 581 -16.26 16.84 16.04
C ALA A 581 -16.09 17.62 14.73
N PHE A 582 -16.32 17.00 13.56
CA PHE A 582 -16.28 17.70 12.28
C PHE A 582 -17.36 18.76 12.13
N LEU A 583 -18.59 18.50 12.58
CA LEU A 583 -19.65 19.52 12.60
C LEU A 583 -19.26 20.72 13.48
N GLY A 584 -18.65 20.46 14.65
CA GLY A 584 -18.13 21.52 15.52
C GLY A 584 -16.99 22.33 14.90
N LEU A 585 -16.21 21.72 14.00
CA LEU A 585 -15.16 22.37 13.22
C LEU A 585 -15.69 23.06 11.94
N GLY A 586 -16.96 22.87 11.58
CA GLY A 586 -17.56 23.37 10.34
C GLY A 586 -17.15 22.59 9.08
N ASP A 587 -16.70 21.34 9.22
CA ASP A 587 -16.34 20.46 8.09
C ASP A 587 -17.47 19.46 7.78
N ASP A 588 -18.57 19.99 7.25
CA ASP A 588 -19.78 19.23 6.94
C ASP A 588 -19.52 18.07 5.98
N THR A 589 -18.57 18.21 5.05
CA THR A 589 -18.21 17.14 4.10
C THR A 589 -17.65 15.92 4.82
N LYS A 590 -16.71 16.14 5.74
CA LYS A 590 -16.14 15.03 6.53
C LYS A 590 -17.13 14.48 7.52
N ALA A 591 -18.01 15.32 8.10
CA ALA A 591 -19.08 14.85 8.96
C ALA A 591 -20.04 13.90 8.23
N ALA A 592 -20.51 14.27 7.04
CA ALA A 592 -21.37 13.43 6.19
C ALA A 592 -20.69 12.09 5.83
N THR A 593 -19.38 12.12 5.57
CA THR A 593 -18.60 10.90 5.30
C THR A 593 -18.52 10.01 6.54
N ALA A 594 -18.23 10.57 7.72
CA ALA A 594 -18.18 9.81 8.97
C ALA A 594 -19.54 9.19 9.35
N PHE A 595 -20.66 9.90 9.09
CA PHE A 595 -22.00 9.34 9.23
C PHE A 595 -22.27 8.19 8.26
N SER A 596 -21.93 8.38 6.98
CA SER A 596 -22.04 7.34 5.96
C SER A 596 -21.24 6.10 6.35
N ASP A 597 -20.03 6.28 6.88
CA ASP A 597 -19.19 5.17 7.33
C ASP A 597 -19.75 4.45 8.57
N SER A 598 -20.50 5.15 9.43
CA SER A 598 -21.20 4.52 10.55
C SER A 598 -22.28 3.57 10.04
N VAL A 599 -23.10 4.03 9.09
CA VAL A 599 -24.15 3.22 8.43
C VAL A 599 -23.54 2.09 7.57
N ARG A 600 -22.39 2.35 6.93
CA ARG A 600 -21.63 1.35 6.16
C ARG A 600 -21.12 0.20 7.03
N THR A 601 -20.84 0.49 8.31
CA THR A 601 -20.41 -0.49 9.30
C THR A 601 -21.58 -1.31 9.83
N ASP A 602 -22.65 -0.63 10.23
CA ASP A 602 -23.88 -1.23 10.75
C ASP A 602 -25.09 -0.44 10.23
N SER A 603 -25.90 -1.06 9.38
CA SER A 603 -27.08 -0.41 8.81
C SER A 603 -28.13 -0.06 9.87
N GLY A 604 -28.14 -0.73 11.02
CA GLY A 604 -29.01 -0.41 12.15
C GLY A 604 -28.75 0.98 12.76
N ARG A 605 -27.55 1.53 12.55
CA ARG A 605 -27.18 2.89 12.99
C ARG A 605 -27.87 3.99 12.17
N ILE A 606 -28.58 3.67 11.09
CA ILE A 606 -29.30 4.69 10.31
C ILE A 606 -30.23 5.54 11.19
N LYS A 607 -30.85 4.94 12.21
CA LYS A 607 -31.71 5.65 13.16
C LYS A 607 -30.96 6.70 13.98
N SER A 608 -29.82 6.34 14.59
CA SER A 608 -29.03 7.30 15.38
C SER A 608 -28.44 8.39 14.49
N VAL A 609 -27.95 7.99 13.31
CA VAL A 609 -27.35 8.90 12.32
C VAL A 609 -28.38 9.88 11.77
N ALA A 610 -29.59 9.42 11.41
CA ALA A 610 -30.68 10.27 10.92
C ALA A 610 -31.02 11.38 11.92
N LYS A 611 -31.14 11.02 13.20
CA LYS A 611 -31.36 11.98 14.29
C LYS A 611 -30.23 13.00 14.43
N LEU A 612 -28.96 12.56 14.34
CA LEU A 612 -27.81 13.48 14.43
C LEU A 612 -27.74 14.44 13.24
N VAL A 613 -28.06 13.95 12.04
CA VAL A 613 -28.13 14.76 10.81
C VAL A 613 -29.26 15.79 10.91
N ALA A 614 -30.43 15.41 11.42
CA ALA A 614 -31.56 16.31 11.68
C ALA A 614 -31.22 17.40 12.70
N ASN A 615 -30.63 17.02 13.84
CA ASN A 615 -30.22 17.97 14.87
C ASN A 615 -29.26 19.03 14.34
N HIS A 616 -28.34 18.66 13.44
CA HIS A 616 -27.45 19.65 12.82
C HIS A 616 -28.20 20.59 11.87
N ALA A 617 -29.19 20.10 11.14
CA ALA A 617 -30.07 20.96 10.34
C ALA A 617 -30.81 21.97 11.23
N ASP A 618 -31.29 21.56 12.41
CA ASP A 618 -31.91 22.48 13.39
C ASP A 618 -30.93 23.58 13.82
N VAL A 619 -29.67 23.24 14.09
CA VAL A 619 -28.61 24.22 14.44
C VAL A 619 -28.37 25.20 13.29
N LEU A 620 -28.35 24.72 12.05
CA LEU A 620 -28.20 25.58 10.87
C LEU A 620 -29.40 26.52 10.69
N GLU A 621 -30.63 26.07 10.92
CA GLU A 621 -31.81 26.93 10.89
C GLU A 621 -31.80 27.97 12.00
N GLN A 622 -31.39 27.62 13.22
CA GLN A 622 -31.25 28.59 14.30
C GLN A 622 -30.19 29.66 13.99
N LYS A 623 -29.10 29.25 13.34
CA LYS A 623 -28.02 30.17 12.95
C LYS A 623 -28.40 31.02 11.73
N PHE A 624 -29.21 30.49 10.82
CA PHE A 624 -29.61 31.11 9.56
C PHE A 624 -31.14 31.00 9.33
N PRO A 625 -31.97 31.66 10.15
CA PRO A 625 -33.43 31.45 10.16
C PRO A 625 -34.14 31.88 8.86
N ASN A 626 -33.52 32.76 8.08
CA ASN A 626 -34.05 33.24 6.80
C ASN A 626 -33.48 32.51 5.58
N SER A 627 -32.69 31.44 5.80
CA SER A 627 -31.98 30.71 4.74
C SER A 627 -32.26 29.19 4.82
N PRO A 628 -33.48 28.74 4.51
CA PRO A 628 -33.84 27.31 4.53
C PRO A 628 -33.00 26.47 3.56
N GLY A 629 -32.41 27.12 2.54
CA GLY A 629 -31.45 26.50 1.61
C GLY A 629 -30.29 25.81 2.33
N THR A 630 -29.67 26.46 3.32
CA THR A 630 -28.50 25.93 4.04
C THR A 630 -28.78 24.61 4.75
N ALA A 631 -29.91 24.52 5.46
CA ALA A 631 -30.32 23.28 6.12
C ALA A 631 -30.72 22.20 5.11
N SER A 632 -31.45 22.56 4.05
CA SER A 632 -31.86 21.62 3.00
C SER A 632 -30.67 21.04 2.22
N GLU A 633 -29.64 21.86 1.94
CA GLU A 633 -28.40 21.46 1.28
C GLU A 633 -27.59 20.50 2.15
N TRP A 634 -27.46 20.80 3.45
CA TRP A 634 -26.83 19.88 4.41
C TRP A 634 -27.51 18.51 4.41
N LEU A 635 -28.85 18.48 4.59
CA LEU A 635 -29.61 17.24 4.62
C LEU A 635 -29.44 16.46 3.32
N THR A 636 -29.55 17.13 2.17
CA THR A 636 -29.36 16.51 0.84
C THR A 636 -27.97 15.91 0.72
N LYS A 637 -26.92 16.65 1.10
CA LYS A 637 -25.53 16.20 1.03
C LYS A 637 -25.27 15.02 1.96
N ALA A 638 -25.72 15.09 3.20
CA ALA A 638 -25.56 14.03 4.19
C ALA A 638 -26.26 12.74 3.72
N LEU A 639 -27.53 12.83 3.33
CA LEU A 639 -28.31 11.70 2.84
C LEU A 639 -27.73 11.10 1.56
N ASN A 640 -27.30 11.92 0.59
CA ASN A 640 -26.64 11.42 -0.62
C ASN A 640 -25.31 10.71 -0.32
N THR A 641 -24.57 11.16 0.69
CA THR A 641 -23.33 10.50 1.12
C THR A 641 -23.62 9.17 1.82
N ILE A 642 -24.67 9.14 2.67
CA ILE A 642 -25.12 7.93 3.36
C ILE A 642 -25.68 6.90 2.38
N GLU A 643 -26.49 7.31 1.39
CA GLU A 643 -27.03 6.43 0.34
C GLU A 643 -25.92 5.68 -0.40
N LYS A 644 -24.86 6.40 -0.80
CA LYS A 644 -23.72 5.80 -1.50
C LYS A 644 -22.93 4.82 -0.65
N GLY A 645 -22.87 5.03 0.66
CA GLY A 645 -22.15 4.17 1.61
C GLY A 645 -22.98 3.01 2.16
N ALA A 646 -24.31 3.10 2.09
CA ALA A 646 -25.22 2.09 2.61
C ALA A 646 -25.07 0.76 1.85
N ARG A 647 -24.77 -0.30 2.60
CA ARG A 647 -24.68 -1.67 2.09
C ARG A 647 -26.03 -2.36 1.96
N ASP A 648 -26.95 -2.01 2.85
CA ASP A 648 -28.31 -2.53 2.86
C ASP A 648 -29.15 -1.87 1.74
N LEU A 649 -29.74 -2.70 0.88
CA LEU A 649 -30.57 -2.26 -0.24
C LEU A 649 -31.82 -1.51 0.22
N LYS A 650 -32.40 -1.87 1.39
CA LYS A 650 -33.61 -1.21 1.91
C LYS A 650 -33.31 0.23 2.29
N THR A 651 -32.30 0.45 3.13
CA THR A 651 -31.83 1.78 3.55
C THR A 651 -31.45 2.63 2.34
N ARG A 652 -30.72 2.03 1.38
CA ARG A 652 -30.33 2.72 0.16
C ARG A 652 -31.52 3.18 -0.69
N ARG A 653 -32.50 2.31 -0.91
CA ARG A 653 -33.73 2.65 -1.65
C ARG A 653 -34.53 3.74 -0.95
N MET A 654 -34.76 3.61 0.35
CA MET A 654 -35.50 4.61 1.13
C MET A 654 -34.88 6.01 1.00
N ILE A 655 -33.55 6.11 1.14
CA ILE A 655 -32.85 7.39 0.99
C ILE A 655 -32.88 7.89 -0.46
N ALA A 656 -32.73 7.00 -1.45
CA ALA A 656 -32.81 7.38 -2.86
C ALA A 656 -34.20 7.93 -3.25
N ASP A 657 -35.27 7.31 -2.77
CA ASP A 657 -36.65 7.75 -2.99
C ASP A 657 -36.93 9.11 -2.32
N LEU A 658 -36.38 9.32 -1.11
CA LEU A 658 -36.42 10.60 -0.41
C LEU A 658 -35.70 11.71 -1.18
N LEU A 659 -34.47 11.44 -1.64
CA LEU A 659 -33.68 12.40 -2.42
C LEU A 659 -34.35 12.73 -3.76
N LYS A 660 -34.96 11.75 -4.42
CA LYS A 660 -35.74 11.95 -5.64
C LYS A 660 -36.93 12.87 -5.38
N SER A 661 -37.68 12.62 -4.32
CA SER A 661 -38.83 13.46 -3.91
C SER A 661 -38.40 14.90 -3.60
N ALA A 662 -37.28 15.07 -2.88
CA ALA A 662 -36.73 16.38 -2.56
C ALA A 662 -36.24 17.18 -3.79
N THR A 663 -35.88 16.50 -4.87
CA THR A 663 -35.47 17.14 -6.15
C THR A 663 -36.67 17.76 -6.87
N SER A 664 -37.88 17.25 -6.66
CA SER A 664 -39.11 17.76 -7.26
C SER A 664 -39.73 18.95 -6.52
N ALA A 665 -39.12 19.41 -5.42
CA ALA A 665 -39.59 20.56 -4.65
C ALA A 665 -39.48 21.87 -5.43
N GLN A 666 -40.48 22.75 -5.30
CA GLN A 666 -40.55 24.04 -5.98
C GLN A 666 -39.62 25.10 -5.36
N ASN A 667 -39.26 24.94 -4.09
CA ASN A 667 -38.37 25.86 -3.35
C ASN A 667 -37.68 25.16 -2.17
N ASP A 668 -36.70 25.83 -1.56
CA ASP A 668 -35.90 25.26 -0.47
C ASP A 668 -36.70 24.95 0.81
N ARG A 669 -37.80 25.66 1.09
CA ARG A 669 -38.67 25.37 2.24
C ARG A 669 -39.43 24.06 2.03
N GLU A 670 -39.96 23.85 0.83
CA GLU A 670 -40.62 22.60 0.48
C GLU A 670 -39.62 21.44 0.49
N ARG A 671 -38.41 21.63 -0.06
CA ARG A 671 -37.34 20.64 -0.01
C ARG A 671 -37.01 20.24 1.43
N LEU A 672 -36.80 21.23 2.30
CA LEU A 672 -36.50 21.00 3.72
C LEU A 672 -37.61 20.22 4.42
N LYS A 673 -38.88 20.56 4.16
CA LYS A 673 -40.05 19.85 4.71
C LYS A 673 -40.08 18.38 4.28
N LEU A 674 -39.87 18.10 2.99
CA LEU A 674 -39.84 16.74 2.45
C LEU A 674 -38.71 15.92 3.06
N LEU A 675 -37.50 16.49 3.13
CA LEU A 675 -36.33 15.83 3.72
C LEU A 675 -36.56 15.50 5.21
N ARG A 676 -37.16 16.40 5.99
CA ARG A 676 -37.50 16.14 7.40
C ARG A 676 -38.53 15.04 7.57
N ALA A 677 -39.57 15.01 6.73
CA ALA A 677 -40.57 13.96 6.77
C ALA A 677 -39.94 12.58 6.51
N GLY A 678 -39.11 12.45 5.48
CA GLY A 678 -38.41 11.19 5.21
C GLY A 678 -37.36 10.81 6.26
N ILE A 679 -36.71 11.79 6.89
CA ILE A 679 -35.80 11.51 8.02
C ILE A 679 -36.58 10.95 9.22
N ALA A 680 -37.77 11.46 9.52
CA ALA A 680 -38.62 10.89 10.57
C ALA A 680 -39.01 9.44 10.29
N GLU A 681 -39.20 9.06 9.02
CA GLU A 681 -39.40 7.65 8.63
C GLU A 681 -38.16 6.79 8.85
N LEU A 682 -36.95 7.32 8.56
CA LEU A 682 -35.69 6.64 8.84
C LEU A 682 -35.48 6.42 10.35
N GLU A 683 -35.89 7.36 11.18
CA GLU A 683 -35.87 7.23 12.64
C GLU A 683 -36.85 6.16 13.18
N ALA A 684 -37.90 5.88 12.42
CA ALA A 684 -38.97 4.94 12.77
C ALA A 684 -38.67 3.48 12.38
N ILE A 685 -37.57 3.20 11.68
CA ILE A 685 -37.18 1.83 11.31
C ILE A 685 -36.99 0.96 12.58
N GLY A 686 -37.86 -0.06 12.75
CA GLY A 686 -37.88 -0.99 13.88
C GLY A 686 -36.69 -1.98 13.89
N GLY A 687 -36.23 -2.32 15.10
CA GLY A 687 -35.04 -3.15 15.34
C GLY A 687 -35.22 -4.63 15.01
N VAL A 688 -34.19 -5.22 14.41
CA VAL A 688 -33.98 -6.67 14.46
C VAL A 688 -33.54 -7.00 15.89
N GLU A 689 -34.13 -8.04 16.48
CA GLU A 689 -33.77 -8.54 17.81
C GLU A 689 -32.25 -8.73 17.95
N PRO A 690 -31.68 -8.50 19.15
CA PRO A 690 -30.29 -8.84 19.41
C PRO A 690 -30.09 -10.34 19.16
N ILE A 691 -29.11 -10.66 18.31
CA ILE A 691 -28.59 -12.03 18.18
C ILE A 691 -28.22 -12.50 19.59
N PRO A 692 -28.65 -13.69 20.05
CA PRO A 692 -28.31 -14.19 21.37
C PRO A 692 -26.79 -14.20 21.58
N LYS A 693 -26.39 -13.80 22.79
CA LYS A 693 -25.01 -13.56 23.24
C LYS A 693 -23.99 -14.63 22.85
#